data_AF-A0A367L0A8-F1
#
_entry.id   AF-A0A367L0A8-F1
#
_cell.length_a   1.000
_cell.length_b   1.000
_cell.length_c   1.000
_cell.angle_alpha   90.00
_cell.angle_beta   90.00
_cell.angle_gamma   90.00
#
_symmetry.space_group_name_H-M   'P 1'
#
loop_
_entity.id
_entity.type
_entity.pdbx_description
1 polymer ?
#
loop_
_entity_poly.entity_id
_entity_poly.type
_entity_poly.pdbx_seq_one_letter_code
_entity_poly.pdbx_strand_id
1 'polypeptide(L)'
;MPDRSATVVSYAAGASLAAVALIYVFGPTFTIDNDGSRKKTIVGLRNNANDCFINSVLQALAGLGDLRTYLIRETHRRHMDDTAVYQNLVQPEDGVKLEGWKLQGLQMGIVTQGLKEMLDALNERPIAKKSVTPFPFVKVLEAAFRQRISRQQQDAQEFLQIVAERLKDEYRAGQRARARARSRGILPDARATEDEATAADESLNEGFPMEGKYESRLVCQTCHYKTKPREEGFCTITLAVPHVPSTSLNACFDGIFKTEFIDDFKCEMCRLLQAKTKLEHELSQSTSPDFRARAKDDLEKLRAAIETDPEQPPENVDLGDMRYAPKRRISKTTRMTIFPKILAVHLSRSIYGVGQLTQKNSAKVAFPERLPLGGLSEPHQYKLLGIITHRGGHNSGHYEAFRRQSQSFPYPNANTFQPSEVYSKSSTPVSTPQMKARQAAGGSPAGSTTDLLSSSSSSSEQQQQQQRQQQQPRSAAAEASAEAPTRDLNGDGGSLRSVAASTKSALSKLKQQGQDRSLKTTPSRRAKRRKPTSDKWWRVSDEKVREAKTAEVLGMQREFHAARLADDVRGRTWAGRDGWLRSPARDPELDSRRHVGFLVKTGYGTRHRVREQLDALAGLMGSEGDGFVVVGDWKTVNETDSRRIGVPVYDVVGSVVDKVEKHPRLEKYTKLQEAVAAGDEEEAMRLGQQHGWELDALKFISGLELAYRRMPDKKWYMILDDDTYLVRSSLELLLSHLDPSRALYLGNVVGDYKGRFAHGGSAVVLSAETLRRLFGRADVVSRAHAESLDETWGDRLVATTLHRVGVYVEERYAHHFSGETPSAARIRGDRLCSPIVSFHGLRRPGAMASVGRGLGDAKEPVVWAHLWSLFAQHPMERYGRPPYLGGDHVGGGGDRQAMKTWSAVGDEEGCRQRCERIGAGCLAWTFEPRSGECRGSPWATIGDEGVEATGVSGINWGSVEPLARRCLL
;
A
#
# COMPACT_ATOMS: atom_id res chain seq x y z
N MET A 1 17.79 84.08 3.85
CA MET A 1 16.85 82.94 3.79
C MET A 1 17.68 81.66 3.90
N PRO A 2 17.57 80.85 4.96
CA PRO A 2 18.44 79.69 5.14
C PRO A 2 17.92 78.44 4.41
N ASP A 3 18.83 77.51 4.15
CA ASP A 3 18.71 76.42 3.17
C ASP A 3 17.60 75.39 3.41
N ARG A 4 16.70 75.26 2.43
CA ARG A 4 15.76 74.12 2.29
C ARG A 4 16.40 72.89 1.64
N SER A 5 17.59 73.01 1.05
CA SER A 5 18.30 71.92 0.36
C SER A 5 18.81 70.87 1.36
N ALA A 6 19.49 71.31 2.42
CA ALA A 6 20.06 70.44 3.45
C ALA A 6 18.99 69.59 4.16
N THR A 7 17.85 70.21 4.53
CA THR A 7 16.76 69.52 5.25
C THR A 7 16.10 68.42 4.41
N VAL A 8 15.94 68.62 3.10
CA VAL A 8 15.40 67.58 2.19
C VAL A 8 16.37 66.41 2.04
N VAL A 9 17.68 66.67 1.95
CA VAL A 9 18.70 65.61 1.90
C VAL A 9 18.76 64.82 3.23
N SER A 10 18.66 65.50 4.38
CA SER A 10 18.59 64.82 5.68
C SER A 10 17.32 63.97 5.84
N TYR A 11 16.17 64.45 5.38
CA TYR A 11 14.93 63.67 5.39
C TYR A 11 14.98 62.48 4.42
N ALA A 12 15.55 62.65 3.22
CA ALA A 12 15.75 61.56 2.28
C ALA A 12 16.70 60.50 2.84
N ALA A 13 17.85 60.89 3.39
CA ALA A 13 18.80 59.99 4.03
C ALA A 13 18.18 59.25 5.23
N GLY A 14 17.43 59.96 6.09
CA GLY A 14 16.72 59.35 7.23
C GLY A 14 15.61 58.39 6.80
N ALA A 15 14.85 58.73 5.76
CA ALA A 15 13.82 57.84 5.19
C ALA A 15 14.46 56.61 4.52
N SER A 16 15.58 56.76 3.82
CA SER A 16 16.34 55.64 3.26
C SER A 16 16.94 54.75 4.35
N LEU A 17 17.49 55.31 5.43
CA LEU A 17 17.98 54.52 6.57
C LEU A 17 16.85 53.80 7.30
N ALA A 18 15.70 54.45 7.50
CA ALA A 18 14.51 53.80 8.06
C ALA A 18 13.95 52.70 7.15
N ALA A 19 13.96 52.90 5.83
CA ALA A 19 13.58 51.88 4.85
C ALA A 19 14.56 50.71 4.81
N VAL A 20 15.88 50.96 4.85
CA VAL A 20 16.90 49.92 4.94
C VAL A 20 16.79 49.16 6.27
N ALA A 21 16.57 49.84 7.39
CA ALA A 21 16.32 49.19 8.68
C ALA A 21 15.03 48.36 8.66
N LEU A 22 13.94 48.85 8.05
CA LEU A 22 12.72 48.06 7.81
C LEU A 22 13.01 46.83 6.92
N ILE A 23 13.84 46.95 5.89
CA ILE A 23 14.22 45.84 5.01
C ILE A 23 15.18 44.86 5.70
N TYR A 24 16.02 45.30 6.65
CA TYR A 24 16.96 44.41 7.33
C TYR A 24 16.34 43.73 8.57
N VAL A 25 15.51 44.47 9.33
CA VAL A 25 14.82 43.97 10.53
C VAL A 25 13.53 43.24 10.17
N PHE A 26 12.74 43.76 9.23
CA PHE A 26 11.47 43.15 8.81
C PHE A 26 11.50 42.51 7.42
N GLY A 27 12.48 42.76 6.55
CA GLY A 27 12.58 42.05 5.26
C GLY A 27 12.75 40.52 5.38
N PRO A 28 13.44 39.96 6.41
CA PRO A 28 13.38 38.53 6.70
C PRO A 28 11.96 38.01 6.99
N THR A 29 11.02 38.87 7.38
CA THR A 29 9.61 38.52 7.61
C THR A 29 8.66 38.92 6.47
N PHE A 30 8.91 40.03 5.76
CA PHE A 30 8.04 40.53 4.69
C PHE A 30 8.32 39.90 3.32
N THR A 31 9.54 39.42 3.06
CA THR A 31 9.84 38.69 1.81
C THR A 31 9.46 37.20 1.88
N ILE A 32 9.12 36.68 3.06
CA ILE A 32 8.69 35.27 3.23
C ILE A 32 7.30 34.99 2.63
N ASP A 33 6.41 35.98 2.52
CA ASP A 33 5.01 35.78 2.11
C ASP A 33 4.68 36.14 0.64
N ASN A 34 5.67 36.54 -0.17
CA ASN A 34 5.45 36.86 -1.60
C ASN A 34 6.34 36.08 -2.58
N ASP A 35 7.02 35.02 -2.12
CA ASP A 35 7.87 34.18 -2.97
C ASP A 35 7.13 32.89 -3.41
N GLY A 36 6.77 32.82 -4.68
CA GLY A 36 5.73 31.93 -5.24
C GLY A 36 6.07 30.44 -5.36
N SER A 37 6.96 29.87 -4.55
CA SER A 37 7.38 28.45 -4.68
C SER A 37 7.55 27.63 -3.39
N ARG A 38 7.53 28.23 -2.19
CA ARG A 38 7.67 27.48 -0.93
C ARG A 38 6.40 26.67 -0.62
N LYS A 39 6.41 25.38 -0.98
CA LYS A 39 5.30 24.43 -0.77
C LYS A 39 5.06 24.17 0.73
N LYS A 40 4.12 24.91 1.33
CA LYS A 40 3.56 24.63 2.67
C LYS A 40 3.15 23.14 2.74
N THR A 41 3.81 22.36 3.60
CA THR A 41 3.65 20.89 3.75
C THR A 41 3.26 20.54 5.18
N ILE A 42 2.96 19.26 5.45
CA ILE A 42 2.85 18.69 6.81
C ILE A 42 4.07 17.83 7.16
N VAL A 43 4.16 17.41 8.42
CA VAL A 43 5.21 16.53 8.96
C VAL A 43 4.94 15.07 8.60
N GLY A 44 5.96 14.37 8.09
CA GLY A 44 5.93 12.92 7.82
C GLY A 44 6.38 12.10 9.03
N LEU A 45 6.25 10.76 8.94
CA LEU A 45 6.71 9.84 9.99
C LEU A 45 7.83 8.92 9.49
N ARG A 46 8.88 8.75 10.29
CA ARG A 46 9.96 7.79 9.98
C ARG A 46 9.44 6.36 10.16
N ASN A 47 9.83 5.47 9.25
CA ASN A 47 9.54 4.04 9.31
C ASN A 47 10.87 3.31 9.50
N ASN A 48 11.10 2.80 10.71
CA ASN A 48 12.38 2.22 11.10
C ASN A 48 12.31 0.68 11.14
N ALA A 49 11.13 0.12 11.41
CA ALA A 49 10.94 -1.32 11.58
C ALA A 49 9.49 -1.74 11.22
N ASN A 50 9.10 -1.54 9.96
CA ASN A 50 7.75 -1.84 9.43
C ASN A 50 6.60 -1.05 10.09
N ASP A 51 6.89 0.10 10.70
CA ASP A 51 5.93 0.91 11.46
C ASP A 51 4.86 1.60 10.58
N CYS A 52 4.71 1.24 9.30
CA CYS A 52 3.80 1.92 8.36
C CYS A 52 2.32 1.82 8.76
N PHE A 53 1.91 0.73 9.41
CA PHE A 53 0.55 0.59 9.97
C PHE A 53 0.30 1.66 11.04
N ILE A 54 1.22 1.84 11.99
CA ILE A 54 1.23 2.89 13.01
C ILE A 54 1.23 4.28 12.36
N ASN A 55 2.14 4.50 11.40
CA ASN A 55 2.30 5.77 10.73
C ASN A 55 1.03 6.21 10.00
N SER A 56 0.37 5.27 9.32
CA SER A 56 -0.87 5.56 8.59
C SER A 56 -2.02 5.93 9.54
N VAL A 57 -2.15 5.23 10.67
CA VAL A 57 -3.17 5.54 11.69
C VAL A 57 -2.91 6.91 12.32
N LEU A 58 -1.68 7.18 12.77
CA LEU A 58 -1.34 8.47 13.38
C LEU A 58 -1.55 9.65 12.43
N GLN A 59 -1.23 9.50 11.14
CA GLN A 59 -1.53 10.53 10.14
C GLN A 59 -3.04 10.71 9.92
N ALA A 60 -3.81 9.64 9.84
CA ALA A 60 -5.27 9.74 9.73
C ALA A 60 -5.87 10.44 10.96
N LEU A 61 -5.49 10.04 12.18
CA LEU A 61 -5.94 10.66 13.44
C LEU A 61 -5.53 12.14 13.53
N ALA A 62 -4.34 12.52 13.07
CA ALA A 62 -3.89 13.92 13.04
C ALA A 62 -4.77 14.82 12.12
N GLY A 63 -5.52 14.23 11.18
CA GLY A 63 -6.49 14.92 10.34
C GLY A 63 -7.85 15.21 10.99
N LEU A 64 -8.10 14.69 12.20
CA LEU A 64 -9.40 14.75 12.87
C LEU A 64 -9.47 15.95 13.82
N GLY A 65 -10.23 16.98 13.42
CA GLY A 65 -10.39 18.22 14.20
C GLY A 65 -11.01 17.99 15.58
N ASP A 66 -12.14 17.28 15.62
CA ASP A 66 -12.87 17.02 16.87
C ASP A 66 -12.09 16.14 17.85
N LEU A 67 -11.25 15.21 17.35
CA LEU A 67 -10.37 14.41 18.19
C LEU A 67 -9.32 15.32 18.84
N ARG A 68 -8.73 16.25 18.07
CA ARG A 68 -7.79 17.23 18.62
C ARG A 68 -8.47 18.13 19.66
N THR A 69 -9.70 18.58 19.42
CA THR A 69 -10.49 19.36 20.40
C THR A 69 -10.73 18.57 21.69
N TYR A 70 -11.14 17.30 21.57
CA TYR A 70 -11.29 16.39 22.72
C TYR A 70 -9.98 16.22 23.50
N LEU A 71 -8.88 15.90 22.80
CA LEU A 71 -7.56 15.70 23.42
C LEU A 71 -7.08 16.96 24.15
N ILE A 72 -7.26 18.14 23.55
CA ILE A 72 -6.94 19.42 24.20
C ILE A 72 -7.81 19.64 25.45
N ARG A 73 -9.13 19.48 25.34
CA ARG A 73 -10.06 19.69 26.47
C ARG A 73 -9.80 18.73 27.62
N GLU A 74 -9.64 17.44 27.36
CA GLU A 74 -9.51 16.43 28.41
C GLU A 74 -8.12 16.47 29.08
N THR A 75 -7.04 16.74 28.33
CA THR A 75 -5.71 16.97 28.94
C THR A 75 -5.64 18.26 29.73
N HIS A 76 -6.24 19.35 29.22
CA HIS A 76 -6.32 20.61 29.96
C HIS A 76 -7.14 20.45 31.25
N ARG A 77 -8.29 19.77 31.19
CA ARG A 77 -9.13 19.45 32.35
C ARG A 77 -8.34 18.69 33.42
N ARG A 78 -7.65 17.61 33.03
CA ARG A 78 -6.76 16.81 33.91
C ARG A 78 -5.60 17.59 34.52
N HIS A 79 -5.19 18.70 33.90
CA HIS A 79 -4.14 19.58 34.41
C HIS A 79 -4.67 20.69 35.34
N MET A 80 -5.95 21.07 35.20
CA MET A 80 -6.63 22.03 36.08
C MET A 80 -7.21 21.37 37.34
N ASP A 81 -7.63 20.12 37.25
CA ASP A 81 -8.07 19.31 38.40
C ASP A 81 -6.89 19.05 39.36
N ASP A 82 -7.16 18.93 40.67
CA ASP A 82 -6.15 18.53 41.65
C ASP A 82 -5.60 17.11 41.33
N THR A 83 -4.28 16.91 41.49
CA THR A 83 -3.63 15.61 41.29
C THR A 83 -4.21 14.52 42.20
N ALA A 84 -4.71 14.89 43.39
CA ALA A 84 -5.40 14.01 44.32
C ALA A 84 -6.67 13.37 43.71
N VAL A 85 -7.34 14.01 42.75
CA VAL A 85 -8.49 13.44 42.03
C VAL A 85 -8.08 12.16 41.29
N TYR A 86 -6.92 12.18 40.64
CA TYR A 86 -6.45 11.06 39.81
C TYR A 86 -5.54 10.08 40.55
N GLN A 87 -4.99 10.43 41.72
CA GLN A 87 -4.29 9.48 42.60
C GLN A 87 -5.25 8.55 43.36
N ASN A 88 -6.45 9.01 43.72
CA ASN A 88 -7.46 8.20 44.42
C ASN A 88 -8.12 7.20 43.45
N LEU A 89 -7.54 6.00 43.28
CA LEU A 89 -7.97 5.02 42.29
C LEU A 89 -9.43 4.54 42.48
N VAL A 90 -10.28 4.71 41.46
CA VAL A 90 -11.71 4.35 41.48
C VAL A 90 -12.01 3.16 40.58
N GLN A 91 -12.28 1.99 41.18
CA GLN A 91 -12.71 0.79 40.44
C GLN A 91 -14.02 1.05 39.67
N PRO A 92 -14.25 0.40 38.52
CA PRO A 92 -15.55 0.40 37.86
C PRO A 92 -16.59 -0.37 38.69
N GLU A 93 -17.85 0.04 38.62
CA GLU A 93 -18.96 -0.57 39.38
C GLU A 93 -19.46 -1.87 38.71
N ASP A 94 -19.51 -1.88 37.37
CA ASP A 94 -20.13 -2.96 36.57
C ASP A 94 -19.16 -4.06 36.07
N GLY A 95 -18.04 -4.35 36.75
CA GLY A 95 -17.08 -5.29 36.15
C GLY A 95 -15.88 -5.78 36.96
N VAL A 96 -15.00 -6.47 36.24
CA VAL A 96 -13.79 -7.13 36.78
C VAL A 96 -12.87 -6.11 37.45
N LYS A 97 -12.54 -6.37 38.73
CA LYS A 97 -11.60 -5.57 39.53
C LYS A 97 -10.26 -5.42 38.80
N LEU A 98 -9.90 -4.19 38.46
CA LEU A 98 -8.68 -3.90 37.71
C LEU A 98 -7.46 -3.83 38.62
N GLU A 99 -6.32 -4.30 38.13
CA GLU A 99 -5.03 -4.15 38.81
C GLU A 99 -4.64 -2.68 38.96
N GLY A 100 -4.02 -2.34 40.10
CA GLY A 100 -3.74 -0.95 40.49
C GLY A 100 -2.98 -0.14 39.43
N TRP A 101 -1.96 -0.72 38.79
CA TRP A 101 -1.19 -0.05 37.74
C TRP A 101 -2.03 0.25 36.48
N LYS A 102 -2.92 -0.66 36.08
CA LYS A 102 -3.79 -0.51 34.92
C LYS A 102 -4.83 0.57 35.19
N LEU A 103 -5.43 0.53 36.39
CA LEU A 103 -6.39 1.52 36.85
C LEU A 103 -5.74 2.92 36.99
N GLN A 104 -4.52 3.01 37.54
CA GLN A 104 -3.75 4.25 37.61
C GLN A 104 -3.45 4.81 36.22
N GLY A 105 -2.94 3.99 35.29
CA GLY A 105 -2.67 4.44 33.92
C GLY A 105 -3.92 4.91 33.18
N LEU A 106 -5.06 4.24 33.40
CA LEU A 106 -6.36 4.64 32.88
C LEU A 106 -6.83 5.99 33.48
N GLN A 107 -6.75 6.09 34.81
CA GLN A 107 -7.21 7.25 35.54
C GLN A 107 -6.32 8.49 35.30
N MET A 108 -5.02 8.32 35.07
CA MET A 108 -4.09 9.39 34.69
C MET A 108 -4.22 9.83 33.22
N GLY A 109 -4.68 8.96 32.31
CA GLY A 109 -4.90 9.33 30.90
C GLY A 109 -3.61 9.40 30.08
N ILE A 110 -2.68 8.49 30.32
CA ILE A 110 -1.32 8.55 29.75
C ILE A 110 -1.32 8.42 28.22
N VAL A 111 -2.21 7.61 27.64
CA VAL A 111 -2.33 7.46 26.17
C VAL A 111 -3.01 8.69 25.56
N THR A 112 -3.98 9.28 26.26
CA THR A 112 -4.62 10.55 25.89
C THR A 112 -3.59 11.69 25.78
N GLN A 113 -2.70 11.84 26.77
CA GLN A 113 -1.62 12.83 26.73
C GLN A 113 -0.59 12.50 25.62
N GLY A 114 -0.08 11.28 25.57
CA GLY A 114 0.94 10.88 24.58
C GLY A 114 0.44 10.98 23.13
N LEU A 115 -0.85 10.69 22.88
CA LEU A 115 -1.45 10.88 21.57
C LEU A 115 -1.55 12.37 21.24
N LYS A 116 -1.97 13.22 22.18
CA LYS A 116 -2.04 14.67 21.96
C LYS A 116 -0.69 15.23 21.50
N GLU A 117 0.39 14.90 22.22
CA GLU A 117 1.75 15.33 21.88
C GLU A 117 2.16 14.86 20.48
N MET A 118 1.87 13.61 20.13
CA MET A 118 2.14 13.05 18.81
C MET A 118 1.33 13.76 17.71
N LEU A 119 0.04 14.03 17.93
CA LEU A 119 -0.82 14.71 16.95
C LEU A 119 -0.50 16.20 16.81
N ASP A 120 -0.06 16.88 17.88
CA ASP A 120 0.42 18.26 17.81
C ASP A 120 1.74 18.34 17.02
N ALA A 121 2.69 17.41 17.24
CA ALA A 121 3.91 17.31 16.42
C ALA A 121 3.63 17.03 14.93
N LEU A 122 2.58 16.26 14.61
CA LEU A 122 2.13 16.01 13.23
C LEU A 122 1.31 17.13 12.59
N ASN A 123 0.86 18.09 13.39
CA ASN A 123 0.11 19.27 12.96
C ASN A 123 0.94 20.57 12.99
N GLU A 124 2.21 20.49 13.38
CA GLU A 124 3.20 21.53 13.13
C GLU A 124 3.22 21.93 11.64
N ARG A 125 3.52 23.19 11.36
CA ARG A 125 3.62 23.75 10.01
C ARG A 125 5.10 23.93 9.64
N PRO A 126 5.80 22.89 9.17
CA PRO A 126 7.23 22.98 8.92
C PRO A 126 7.51 23.84 7.69
N ILE A 127 8.58 24.65 7.78
CA ILE A 127 9.05 25.55 6.71
C ILE A 127 9.73 24.75 5.57
N ALA A 128 10.26 23.57 5.90
CA ALA A 128 10.87 22.62 4.97
C ALA A 128 10.26 21.21 5.16
N LYS A 129 10.79 20.18 4.48
CA LYS A 129 10.40 18.79 4.76
C LYS A 129 10.87 18.39 6.17
N LYS A 130 9.95 17.94 7.02
CA LYS A 130 10.22 17.44 8.37
C LYS A 130 9.65 16.04 8.53
N SER A 131 10.41 15.12 9.12
CA SER A 131 9.93 13.81 9.58
C SER A 131 10.24 13.63 11.07
N VAL A 132 9.24 13.15 11.83
CA VAL A 132 9.37 12.78 13.25
C VAL A 132 9.18 11.27 13.40
N THR A 133 9.46 10.72 14.58
CA THR A 133 9.32 9.27 14.83
C THR A 133 8.07 8.98 15.67
N PRO A 134 7.37 7.85 15.42
CA PRO A 134 6.26 7.41 16.27
C PRO A 134 6.71 6.79 17.61
N PHE A 135 8.01 6.51 17.81
CA PHE A 135 8.51 5.77 18.98
C PHE A 135 8.09 6.34 20.36
N PRO A 136 8.02 7.67 20.60
CA PRO A 136 7.55 8.21 21.88
C PRO A 136 6.13 7.74 22.23
N PHE A 137 5.20 7.81 21.27
CA PHE A 137 3.83 7.34 21.47
C PHE A 137 3.74 5.82 21.59
N VAL A 138 4.55 5.08 20.81
CA VAL A 138 4.64 3.62 20.94
C VAL A 138 5.07 3.21 22.34
N LYS A 139 6.07 3.88 22.94
CA LYS A 139 6.49 3.60 24.33
C LYS A 139 5.38 3.86 25.36
N VAL A 140 4.55 4.90 25.14
CA VAL A 140 3.38 5.19 26.00
C VAL A 140 2.36 4.07 25.91
N LEU A 141 2.07 3.54 24.72
CA LEU A 141 1.21 2.35 24.55
C LEU A 141 1.82 1.10 25.21
N GLU A 142 3.11 0.83 24.97
CA GLU A 142 3.79 -0.33 25.54
C GLU A 142 3.76 -0.31 27.09
N ALA A 143 3.90 0.87 27.70
CA ALA A 143 3.72 1.06 29.14
C ALA A 143 2.26 0.90 29.59
N ALA A 144 1.29 1.44 28.83
CA ALA A 144 -0.14 1.38 29.16
C ALA A 144 -0.75 -0.03 29.12
N PHE A 145 -0.14 -0.94 28.36
CA PHE A 145 -0.55 -2.35 28.23
C PHE A 145 0.44 -3.35 28.88
N ARG A 146 1.64 -2.92 29.32
CA ARG A 146 2.75 -3.79 29.76
C ARG A 146 3.15 -4.86 28.74
N GLN A 147 3.02 -4.56 27.46
CA GLN A 147 3.34 -5.44 26.34
C GLN A 147 4.14 -4.67 25.29
N ARG A 148 5.08 -5.34 24.61
CA ARG A 148 5.82 -4.71 23.50
C ARG A 148 5.03 -4.85 22.20
N ILE A 149 5.02 -3.80 21.39
CA ILE A 149 4.40 -3.85 20.06
C ILE A 149 5.37 -4.53 19.09
N SER A 150 4.85 -5.50 18.31
CA SER A 150 5.64 -6.24 17.33
C SER A 150 6.25 -5.32 16.27
N ARG A 151 7.46 -5.67 15.81
CA ARG A 151 8.19 -5.00 14.71
C ARG A 151 8.00 -5.70 13.36
N GLN A 152 7.10 -6.66 13.31
CA GLN A 152 6.57 -7.25 12.08
C GLN A 152 5.42 -6.38 11.54
N GLN A 153 4.97 -6.63 10.32
CA GLN A 153 3.74 -5.98 9.83
C GLN A 153 2.54 -6.46 10.65
N GLN A 154 1.66 -5.54 11.04
CA GLN A 154 0.42 -5.78 11.81
C GLN A 154 -0.73 -5.04 11.13
N ASP A 155 -1.99 -5.35 11.49
CA ASP A 155 -3.11 -4.61 10.91
C ASP A 155 -3.25 -3.21 11.53
N ALA A 156 -3.36 -2.20 10.66
CA ALA A 156 -3.71 -0.84 11.06
C ALA A 156 -5.09 -0.76 11.75
N GLN A 157 -6.01 -1.69 11.47
CA GLN A 157 -7.30 -1.76 12.16
C GLN A 157 -7.15 -2.13 13.63
N GLU A 158 -6.39 -3.17 13.95
CA GLU A 158 -6.13 -3.60 15.34
C GLU A 158 -5.45 -2.47 16.12
N PHE A 159 -4.43 -1.84 15.53
CA PHE A 159 -3.75 -0.70 16.14
C PHE A 159 -4.70 0.49 16.39
N LEU A 160 -5.57 0.82 15.43
CA LEU A 160 -6.59 1.86 15.61
C LEU A 160 -7.60 1.50 16.71
N GLN A 161 -8.05 0.25 16.78
CA GLN A 161 -8.97 -0.22 17.80
C GLN A 161 -8.35 -0.14 19.20
N ILE A 162 -7.12 -0.61 19.37
CA ILE A 162 -6.35 -0.52 20.62
C ILE A 162 -6.26 0.94 21.09
N VAL A 163 -5.93 1.89 20.19
CA VAL A 163 -5.85 3.31 20.53
C VAL A 163 -7.22 3.89 20.88
N ALA A 164 -8.26 3.66 20.05
CA ALA A 164 -9.58 4.26 20.24
C ALA A 164 -10.30 3.74 21.50
N GLU A 165 -10.24 2.43 21.76
CA GLU A 165 -10.81 1.83 22.97
C GLU A 165 -10.06 2.28 24.22
N ARG A 166 -8.73 2.38 24.17
CA ARG A 166 -7.94 2.87 25.30
C ARG A 166 -8.26 4.32 25.66
N LEU A 167 -8.49 5.19 24.67
CA LEU A 167 -8.93 6.56 24.90
C LEU A 167 -10.33 6.63 25.54
N LYS A 168 -11.27 5.78 25.10
CA LYS A 168 -12.60 5.64 25.72
C LYS A 168 -12.50 5.20 27.18
N ASP A 169 -11.66 4.22 27.47
CA ASP A 169 -11.48 3.70 28.83
C ASP A 169 -10.80 4.72 29.74
N GLU A 170 -9.81 5.47 29.24
CA GLU A 170 -9.19 6.61 29.93
C GLU A 170 -10.20 7.74 30.20
N TYR A 171 -11.06 8.06 29.23
CA TYR A 171 -12.15 9.02 29.38
C TYR A 171 -13.11 8.62 30.52
N ARG A 172 -13.64 7.39 30.45
CA ARG A 172 -14.57 6.86 31.47
C ARG A 172 -13.92 6.78 32.85
N ALA A 173 -12.64 6.40 32.95
CA ALA A 173 -11.90 6.42 34.21
C ALA A 173 -11.75 7.83 34.77
N GLY A 174 -11.45 8.83 33.93
CA GLY A 174 -11.39 10.23 34.32
C GLY A 174 -12.73 10.78 34.81
N GLN A 175 -13.82 10.42 34.14
CA GLN A 175 -15.18 10.76 34.58
C GLN A 175 -15.51 10.16 35.96
N ARG A 176 -15.22 8.87 36.20
CA ARG A 176 -15.45 8.22 37.51
C ARG A 176 -14.63 8.86 38.62
N ALA A 177 -13.35 9.16 38.37
CA ALA A 177 -12.48 9.85 39.32
C ALA A 177 -13.05 11.22 39.72
N ARG A 178 -13.45 12.04 38.74
CA ARG A 178 -14.09 13.35 38.98
C ARG A 178 -15.44 13.24 39.70
N ALA A 179 -16.26 12.25 39.37
CA ALA A 179 -17.52 11.99 40.07
C ALA A 179 -17.29 11.60 41.55
N ARG A 180 -16.29 10.76 41.82
CA ARG A 180 -15.90 10.36 43.19
C ARG A 180 -15.24 11.49 43.98
N ALA A 181 -14.53 12.40 43.31
CA ALA A 181 -13.98 13.60 43.94
C ALA A 181 -15.09 14.61 44.32
N ARG A 182 -16.10 14.81 43.45
CA ARG A 182 -17.29 15.61 43.77
C ARG A 182 -18.10 15.04 44.94
N SER A 183 -18.37 13.73 44.95
CA SER A 183 -19.08 13.11 46.09
C SER A 183 -18.27 13.05 47.40
N ARG A 184 -16.99 13.46 47.37
CA ARG A 184 -16.14 13.69 48.54
C ARG A 184 -15.87 15.16 48.85
N GLY A 185 -16.48 16.10 48.12
CA GLY A 185 -16.27 17.54 48.30
C GLY A 185 -14.87 18.05 47.89
N ILE A 186 -14.07 17.25 47.17
CA ILE A 186 -12.73 17.62 46.69
C ILE A 186 -12.80 18.54 45.47
N LEU A 187 -13.84 18.37 44.65
CA LEU A 187 -14.19 19.28 43.55
C LEU A 187 -15.53 19.95 43.88
N PRO A 188 -15.71 21.24 43.54
CA PRO A 188 -16.99 21.92 43.72
C PRO A 188 -18.10 21.23 42.92
N ASP A 189 -19.32 21.21 43.46
CA ASP A 189 -20.45 20.64 42.75
C ASP A 189 -20.92 21.58 41.63
N ALA A 190 -21.16 21.02 40.45
CA ALA A 190 -21.44 21.80 39.24
C ALA A 190 -22.89 22.32 39.18
N ARG A 191 -23.73 22.00 40.17
CA ARG A 191 -25.16 22.30 40.23
C ARG A 191 -25.52 23.64 40.90
N ALA A 192 -24.54 24.46 41.27
CA ALA A 192 -24.77 25.66 42.08
C ALA A 192 -25.21 26.92 41.32
N THR A 193 -25.44 26.86 40.00
CA THR A 193 -25.87 28.02 39.18
C THR A 193 -26.89 27.59 38.12
N GLU A 194 -28.18 27.57 38.48
CA GLU A 194 -29.24 27.02 37.62
C GLU A 194 -29.73 27.99 36.51
N ASP A 195 -29.50 29.31 36.64
CA ASP A 195 -30.17 30.31 35.78
C ASP A 195 -29.48 30.65 34.43
N GLU A 196 -28.23 30.24 34.20
CA GLU A 196 -27.54 30.42 32.88
C GLU A 196 -27.12 29.10 32.20
N ALA A 197 -27.35 27.96 32.84
CA ALA A 197 -26.74 26.68 32.44
C ALA A 197 -27.40 26.00 31.23
N THR A 198 -28.66 26.32 30.90
CA THR A 198 -29.49 25.55 29.94
C THR A 198 -28.98 25.55 28.50
N ALA A 199 -28.17 26.52 28.09
CA ALA A 199 -27.50 26.54 26.78
C ALA A 199 -26.01 26.14 26.83
N ALA A 200 -25.39 26.15 28.01
CA ALA A 200 -23.97 25.86 28.19
C ALA A 200 -23.68 24.40 28.53
N ASP A 201 -24.57 23.72 29.27
CA ASP A 201 -24.33 22.37 29.80
C ASP A 201 -24.28 21.28 28.70
N GLU A 202 -25.14 21.37 27.68
CA GLU A 202 -25.04 20.48 26.50
C GLU A 202 -23.68 20.57 25.78
N SER A 203 -23.00 21.72 25.86
CA SER A 203 -21.68 21.93 25.24
C SER A 203 -20.50 21.43 26.09
N LEU A 204 -20.72 21.22 27.40
CA LEU A 204 -19.70 20.81 28.36
C LEU A 204 -19.66 19.29 28.59
N ASN A 205 -20.81 18.62 28.39
CA ASN A 205 -20.97 17.19 28.58
C ASN A 205 -20.83 16.36 27.28
N GLU A 206 -20.09 16.88 26.31
CA GLU A 206 -19.75 16.16 25.07
C GLU A 206 -18.99 14.86 25.39
N GLY A 207 -19.63 13.72 25.12
CA GLY A 207 -19.05 12.39 25.30
C GLY A 207 -17.81 12.10 24.43
N PHE A 208 -17.20 10.93 24.60
CA PHE A 208 -16.03 10.54 23.82
C PHE A 208 -16.36 10.56 22.31
N PRO A 209 -15.68 11.37 21.48
CA PRO A 209 -16.18 11.72 20.14
C PRO A 209 -16.20 10.56 19.14
N MET A 210 -15.52 9.44 19.44
CA MET A 210 -15.53 8.24 18.60
C MET A 210 -16.49 7.15 19.11
N GLU A 211 -17.18 7.36 20.24
CA GLU A 211 -18.13 6.38 20.78
C GLU A 211 -19.51 6.49 20.13
N GLY A 212 -19.95 5.40 19.50
CA GLY A 212 -21.31 5.20 19.03
C GLY A 212 -21.96 3.99 19.70
N LYS A 213 -23.27 3.82 19.48
CA LYS A 213 -24.02 2.63 19.91
C LYS A 213 -24.90 2.09 18.80
N TYR A 214 -25.02 0.77 18.72
CA TYR A 214 -26.10 0.11 18.01
C TYR A 214 -26.96 -0.69 18.97
N GLU A 215 -28.25 -0.75 18.65
CA GLU A 215 -29.27 -1.52 19.36
C GLU A 215 -29.70 -2.67 18.44
N SER A 216 -29.73 -3.89 18.97
CA SER A 216 -30.25 -5.06 18.26
C SER A 216 -31.48 -5.63 18.95
N ARG A 217 -32.48 -6.03 18.17
CA ARG A 217 -33.69 -6.70 18.67
C ARG A 217 -33.97 -7.98 17.90
N LEU A 218 -34.23 -9.06 18.62
CA LEU A 218 -34.62 -10.36 18.08
C LEU A 218 -36.14 -10.53 18.17
N VAL A 219 -36.74 -11.11 17.13
CA VAL A 219 -38.17 -11.45 17.09
C VAL A 219 -38.33 -12.91 16.66
N CYS A 220 -39.06 -13.71 17.44
CA CYS A 220 -39.34 -15.10 17.09
C CYS A 220 -40.37 -15.21 15.96
N GLN A 221 -40.10 -16.04 14.95
CA GLN A 221 -41.03 -16.25 13.84
C GLN A 221 -42.16 -17.24 14.17
N THR A 222 -42.17 -17.84 15.37
CA THR A 222 -43.17 -18.84 15.79
C THR A 222 -44.08 -18.34 16.92
N CYS A 223 -43.53 -17.72 17.97
CA CYS A 223 -44.33 -17.12 19.05
C CYS A 223 -44.45 -15.60 18.96
N HIS A 224 -43.80 -14.95 17.98
CA HIS A 224 -43.80 -13.50 17.76
C HIS A 224 -43.32 -12.62 18.93
N TYR A 225 -42.78 -13.24 19.99
CA TYR A 225 -42.13 -12.54 21.09
C TYR A 225 -40.94 -11.70 20.59
N LYS A 226 -40.86 -10.48 21.13
CA LYS A 226 -39.84 -9.48 20.84
C LYS A 226 -38.98 -9.33 22.08
N THR A 227 -37.71 -9.70 21.96
CA THR A 227 -36.71 -9.54 23.04
C THR A 227 -36.53 -8.08 23.44
N LYS A 228 -36.05 -7.87 24.67
CA LYS A 228 -35.57 -6.57 25.14
C LYS A 228 -34.42 -6.11 24.24
N PRO A 229 -34.40 -4.86 23.77
CA PRO A 229 -33.33 -4.40 22.88
C PRO A 229 -31.97 -4.44 23.59
N ARG A 230 -30.94 -4.95 22.91
CA ARG A 230 -29.58 -5.04 23.44
C ARG A 230 -28.73 -3.94 22.82
N GLU A 231 -28.24 -3.03 23.65
CA GLU A 231 -27.29 -2.00 23.25
C GLU A 231 -25.85 -2.52 23.31
N GLU A 232 -25.08 -2.23 22.26
CA GLU A 232 -23.63 -2.47 22.20
C GLU A 232 -22.93 -1.20 21.71
N GLY A 233 -21.87 -0.80 22.41
CA GLY A 233 -21.08 0.39 22.10
C GLY A 233 -19.85 0.07 21.26
N PHE A 234 -19.51 0.95 20.31
CA PHE A 234 -18.37 0.77 19.39
C PHE A 234 -17.51 2.05 19.28
N CYS A 235 -16.23 1.87 18.95
CA CYS A 235 -15.34 2.96 18.54
C CYS A 235 -14.92 2.88 17.05
N THR A 236 -15.18 1.74 16.39
CA THR A 236 -14.93 1.50 14.97
C THR A 236 -15.97 0.49 14.47
N ILE A 237 -16.63 0.78 13.34
CA ILE A 237 -17.54 -0.18 12.70
C ILE A 237 -16.75 -0.99 11.68
N THR A 238 -16.74 -2.33 11.81
CA THR A 238 -16.22 -3.24 10.78
C THR A 238 -17.35 -3.68 9.86
N LEU A 239 -17.25 -3.37 8.58
CA LEU A 239 -18.20 -3.79 7.56
C LEU A 239 -17.64 -4.96 6.74
N ALA A 240 -18.46 -5.98 6.51
CA ALA A 240 -18.13 -7.06 5.58
C ALA A 240 -18.10 -6.54 4.14
N VAL A 241 -17.05 -6.88 3.39
CA VAL A 241 -16.98 -6.55 1.96
C VAL A 241 -17.43 -7.78 1.15
N PRO A 242 -18.49 -7.68 0.32
CA PRO A 242 -18.94 -8.79 -0.51
C PRO A 242 -17.85 -9.22 -1.51
N HIS A 243 -17.88 -10.49 -1.91
CA HIS A 243 -16.87 -11.07 -2.80
C HIS A 243 -17.19 -10.80 -4.29
N VAL A 244 -17.20 -9.51 -4.64
CA VAL A 244 -17.54 -8.98 -5.98
C VAL A 244 -16.47 -8.01 -6.48
N PRO A 245 -16.31 -7.76 -7.80
CA PRO A 245 -15.27 -6.86 -8.31
C PRO A 245 -15.39 -5.41 -7.80
N SER A 246 -16.62 -4.95 -7.53
CA SER A 246 -16.91 -3.62 -6.99
C SER A 246 -18.24 -3.58 -6.25
N THR A 247 -18.32 -2.74 -5.22
CA THR A 247 -19.52 -2.45 -4.43
C THR A 247 -19.51 -0.98 -3.96
N SER A 248 -20.52 -0.52 -3.24
CA SER A 248 -20.53 0.79 -2.56
C SER A 248 -20.43 0.64 -1.04
N LEU A 249 -19.97 1.70 -0.38
CA LEU A 249 -19.94 1.80 1.08
C LEU A 249 -21.35 1.72 1.66
N ASN A 250 -22.33 2.32 0.99
CA ASN A 250 -23.75 2.19 1.33
C ASN A 250 -24.20 0.72 1.31
N ALA A 251 -23.89 -0.04 0.26
CA ALA A 251 -24.24 -1.47 0.19
C ALA A 251 -23.53 -2.32 1.28
N CYS A 252 -22.34 -1.90 1.73
CA CYS A 252 -21.69 -2.51 2.91
C CYS A 252 -22.39 -2.14 4.23
N PHE A 253 -22.94 -0.93 4.37
CA PHE A 253 -23.77 -0.55 5.52
C PHE A 253 -25.16 -1.21 5.50
N ASP A 254 -25.77 -1.38 4.33
CA ASP A 254 -27.02 -2.14 4.19
C ASP A 254 -26.84 -3.57 4.72
N GLY A 255 -25.65 -4.16 4.57
CA GLY A 255 -25.33 -5.49 5.09
C GLY A 255 -25.41 -5.63 6.62
N ILE A 256 -25.11 -4.58 7.41
CA ILE A 256 -25.15 -4.63 8.89
C ILE A 256 -26.51 -4.20 9.46
N PHE A 257 -27.26 -3.35 8.74
CA PHE A 257 -28.57 -2.85 9.20
C PHE A 257 -29.78 -3.58 8.59
N LYS A 258 -29.57 -4.46 7.59
CA LYS A 258 -30.61 -5.33 7.06
C LYS A 258 -31.02 -6.39 8.09
N THR A 259 -32.32 -6.69 8.13
CA THR A 259 -32.85 -7.78 8.96
C THR A 259 -32.27 -9.12 8.53
N GLU A 260 -31.57 -9.78 9.45
CA GLU A 260 -31.03 -11.13 9.32
C GLU A 260 -32.06 -12.15 9.81
N PHE A 261 -32.09 -13.35 9.21
CA PHE A 261 -32.86 -14.49 9.71
C PHE A 261 -31.90 -15.55 10.22
N ILE A 262 -32.06 -15.95 11.48
CA ILE A 262 -31.21 -16.94 12.15
C ILE A 262 -32.10 -18.16 12.45
N ASP A 263 -31.71 -19.30 11.90
CA ASP A 263 -32.34 -20.59 12.13
C ASP A 263 -31.75 -21.28 13.38
N ASP A 264 -32.37 -22.37 13.85
CA ASP A 264 -31.93 -23.16 15.00
C ASP A 264 -31.79 -22.43 16.36
N PHE A 265 -32.33 -21.22 16.51
CA PHE A 265 -32.28 -20.46 17.76
C PHE A 265 -33.20 -21.05 18.84
N LYS A 266 -32.69 -21.17 20.07
CA LYS A 266 -33.47 -21.64 21.24
C LYS A 266 -34.23 -20.45 21.83
N CYS A 267 -35.52 -20.37 21.54
CA CYS A 267 -36.36 -19.28 22.02
C CYS A 267 -36.91 -19.58 23.42
N GLU A 268 -36.52 -18.80 24.43
CA GLU A 268 -36.95 -18.98 25.83
C GLU A 268 -38.47 -18.94 25.98
N MET A 269 -39.15 -17.98 25.34
CA MET A 269 -40.62 -17.94 25.28
C MET A 269 -41.23 -19.25 24.74
N CYS A 270 -40.65 -19.85 23.69
CA CYS A 270 -41.11 -21.15 23.20
C CYS A 270 -40.79 -22.31 24.17
N ARG A 271 -39.69 -22.23 24.92
CA ARG A 271 -39.32 -23.21 25.95
C ARG A 271 -40.30 -23.17 27.12
N LEU A 272 -40.65 -21.99 27.61
CA LEU A 272 -41.66 -21.79 28.66
C LEU A 272 -43.05 -22.29 28.23
N LEU A 273 -43.48 -22.00 26.99
CA LEU A 273 -44.74 -22.53 26.44
C LEU A 273 -44.73 -24.06 26.37
N GLN A 274 -43.65 -24.67 25.90
CA GLN A 274 -43.54 -26.13 25.81
C GLN A 274 -43.55 -26.79 27.19
N ALA A 275 -42.82 -26.23 28.16
CA ALA A 275 -42.83 -26.69 29.55
C ALA A 275 -44.24 -26.60 30.16
N LYS A 276 -44.93 -25.47 29.97
CA LYS A 276 -46.32 -25.28 30.40
C LYS A 276 -47.25 -26.33 29.80
N THR A 277 -47.24 -26.54 28.48
CA THR A 277 -48.12 -27.52 27.81
C THR A 277 -47.81 -28.95 28.25
N LYS A 278 -46.52 -29.31 28.45
CA LYS A 278 -46.13 -30.63 28.97
C LYS A 278 -46.66 -30.85 30.38
N LEU A 279 -46.50 -29.85 31.26
CA LEU A 279 -46.93 -29.93 32.65
C LEU A 279 -48.46 -29.91 32.79
N GLU A 280 -49.18 -29.14 31.96
CA GLU A 280 -50.66 -29.19 31.86
C GLU A 280 -51.15 -30.59 31.42
N HIS A 281 -50.46 -31.25 30.48
CA HIS A 281 -50.77 -32.61 30.06
C HIS A 281 -50.49 -33.64 31.16
N GLU A 282 -49.30 -33.61 31.79
CA GLU A 282 -48.95 -34.50 32.91
C GLU A 282 -49.90 -34.33 34.11
N LEU A 283 -50.31 -33.10 34.41
CA LEU A 283 -51.30 -32.79 35.46
C LEU A 283 -52.66 -33.43 35.17
N SER A 284 -53.07 -33.50 33.90
CA SER A 284 -54.35 -34.11 33.49
C SER A 284 -54.36 -35.64 33.62
N GLN A 285 -53.21 -36.29 33.49
CA GLN A 285 -53.08 -37.75 33.53
C GLN A 285 -52.73 -38.30 34.91
N SER A 286 -51.99 -37.54 35.74
CA SER A 286 -51.57 -37.99 37.06
C SER A 286 -52.73 -38.06 38.05
N THR A 287 -52.78 -39.13 38.86
CA THR A 287 -53.73 -39.30 39.98
C THR A 287 -53.14 -38.93 41.35
N SER A 288 -51.84 -38.64 41.43
CA SER A 288 -51.16 -38.33 42.70
C SER A 288 -51.49 -36.92 43.22
N PRO A 289 -51.92 -36.75 44.48
CA PRO A 289 -52.23 -35.43 45.04
C PRO A 289 -50.98 -34.55 45.18
N ASP A 290 -49.85 -35.10 45.64
CA ASP A 290 -48.61 -34.36 45.86
C ASP A 290 -48.00 -33.84 44.55
N PHE A 291 -48.07 -34.64 43.48
CA PHE A 291 -47.66 -34.21 42.14
C PHE A 291 -48.59 -33.10 41.63
N ARG A 292 -49.91 -33.26 41.79
CA ARG A 292 -50.90 -32.25 41.37
C ARG A 292 -50.73 -30.92 42.10
N ALA A 293 -50.29 -30.92 43.36
CA ALA A 293 -49.99 -29.69 44.10
C ALA A 293 -48.76 -28.97 43.52
N ARG A 294 -47.62 -29.66 43.38
CA ARG A 294 -46.39 -29.09 42.81
C ARG A 294 -46.58 -28.61 41.36
N ALA A 295 -47.20 -29.41 40.52
CA ALA A 295 -47.44 -29.06 39.11
C ALA A 295 -48.36 -27.84 38.94
N LYS A 296 -49.26 -27.54 39.90
CA LYS A 296 -50.05 -26.30 39.88
C LYS A 296 -49.22 -25.07 40.23
N ASP A 297 -48.41 -25.15 41.29
CA ASP A 297 -47.48 -24.10 41.72
C ASP A 297 -46.47 -23.77 40.61
N ASP A 298 -45.88 -24.78 39.98
CA ASP A 298 -44.97 -24.61 38.86
C ASP A 298 -45.66 -24.04 37.61
N LEU A 299 -46.93 -24.39 37.35
CA LEU A 299 -47.72 -23.76 36.28
C LEU A 299 -48.01 -22.28 36.55
N GLU A 300 -48.20 -21.88 37.80
CA GLU A 300 -48.39 -20.49 38.20
C GLU A 300 -47.09 -19.68 37.97
N LYS A 301 -45.94 -20.20 38.41
CA LYS A 301 -44.61 -19.62 38.12
C LYS A 301 -44.34 -19.50 36.62
N LEU A 302 -44.67 -20.52 35.84
CA LEU A 302 -44.52 -20.49 34.38
C LEU A 302 -45.42 -19.43 33.73
N ARG A 303 -46.68 -19.28 34.18
CA ARG A 303 -47.60 -18.24 33.69
C ARG A 303 -47.08 -16.83 34.04
N ALA A 304 -46.63 -16.63 35.28
CA ALA A 304 -46.05 -15.36 35.72
C ALA A 304 -44.80 -14.98 34.92
N ALA A 305 -43.89 -15.92 34.65
CA ALA A 305 -42.69 -15.67 33.83
C ALA A 305 -43.03 -15.37 32.36
N ILE A 306 -44.08 -15.99 31.81
CA ILE A 306 -44.59 -15.73 30.46
C ILE A 306 -45.15 -14.31 30.32
N GLU A 307 -45.80 -13.79 31.37
CA GLU A 307 -46.43 -12.47 31.36
C GLU A 307 -45.48 -11.32 31.74
N THR A 308 -44.49 -11.57 32.60
CA THR A 308 -43.59 -10.53 33.13
C THR A 308 -42.27 -10.41 32.37
N ASP A 309 -41.46 -11.47 32.28
CA ASP A 309 -40.19 -11.46 31.56
C ASP A 309 -39.78 -12.86 31.04
N PRO A 310 -40.19 -13.24 29.82
CA PRO A 310 -39.80 -14.51 29.21
C PRO A 310 -38.29 -14.73 28.98
N GLU A 311 -37.44 -13.72 29.18
CA GLU A 311 -35.97 -13.85 29.13
C GLU A 311 -35.36 -14.28 30.48
N GLN A 312 -36.11 -14.24 31.59
CA GLN A 312 -35.69 -14.73 32.91
C GLN A 312 -36.55 -15.93 33.35
N PRO A 313 -36.10 -17.18 33.09
CA PRO A 313 -36.83 -18.37 33.50
C PRO A 313 -36.86 -18.52 35.03
N PRO A 314 -37.95 -19.06 35.62
CA PRO A 314 -38.07 -19.23 37.06
C PRO A 314 -37.08 -20.27 37.60
N GLU A 315 -36.32 -19.92 38.63
CA GLU A 315 -35.16 -20.70 39.13
C GLU A 315 -35.50 -22.08 39.72
N ASN A 316 -36.78 -22.35 40.03
CA ASN A 316 -37.24 -23.55 40.74
C ASN A 316 -38.23 -24.41 39.94
N VAL A 317 -38.24 -24.33 38.59
CA VAL A 317 -39.10 -25.15 37.72
C VAL A 317 -38.24 -25.97 36.76
N ASP A 318 -38.52 -27.27 36.63
CA ASP A 318 -37.85 -28.11 35.64
C ASP A 318 -38.33 -27.78 34.21
N LEU A 319 -37.46 -27.13 33.45
CA LEU A 319 -37.67 -26.76 32.04
C LEU A 319 -37.04 -27.77 31.06
N GLY A 320 -36.50 -28.88 31.57
CA GLY A 320 -35.76 -29.89 30.81
C GLY A 320 -34.37 -29.45 30.34
N ASP A 321 -33.59 -30.41 29.87
CA ASP A 321 -32.25 -30.18 29.33
C ASP A 321 -32.32 -29.30 28.06
N MET A 322 -31.55 -28.21 28.07
CA MET A 322 -31.42 -27.25 26.97
C MET A 322 -31.08 -27.88 25.62
N ARG A 323 -30.52 -29.09 25.56
CA ARG A 323 -30.27 -29.84 24.31
C ARG A 323 -31.55 -30.17 23.55
N TYR A 324 -32.66 -30.40 24.25
CA TYR A 324 -33.97 -30.73 23.67
C TYR A 324 -34.91 -29.52 23.54
N ALA A 325 -34.44 -28.32 23.91
CA ALA A 325 -35.21 -27.08 23.81
C ALA A 325 -35.65 -26.78 22.36
N PRO A 326 -36.82 -26.15 22.17
CA PRO A 326 -37.40 -25.96 20.86
C PRO A 326 -36.57 -24.99 20.00
N LYS A 327 -35.96 -25.53 18.95
CA LYS A 327 -35.30 -24.76 17.89
C LYS A 327 -36.34 -24.00 17.06
N ARG A 328 -36.11 -22.71 16.86
CA ARG A 328 -37.02 -21.79 16.17
C ARG A 328 -36.24 -20.81 15.30
N ARG A 329 -36.89 -20.33 14.25
CA ARG A 329 -36.36 -19.24 13.42
C ARG A 329 -36.63 -17.90 14.10
N ILE A 330 -35.63 -17.02 14.12
CA ILE A 330 -35.75 -15.64 14.59
C ILE A 330 -35.35 -14.67 13.49
N SER A 331 -35.83 -13.43 13.57
CA SER A 331 -35.30 -12.30 12.80
C SER A 331 -34.57 -11.33 13.72
N LYS A 332 -33.34 -10.96 13.37
CA LYS A 332 -32.53 -9.95 14.06
C LYS A 332 -32.55 -8.66 13.25
N THR A 333 -32.92 -7.55 13.88
CA THR A 333 -32.82 -6.21 13.30
C THR A 333 -31.86 -5.38 14.16
N THR A 334 -30.90 -4.72 13.52
CA THR A 334 -29.89 -3.86 14.17
C THR A 334 -30.05 -2.43 13.65
N ARG A 335 -30.01 -1.43 14.54
CA ARG A 335 -30.00 0.00 14.17
C ARG A 335 -28.99 0.77 15.00
N MET A 336 -28.40 1.82 14.45
CA MET A 336 -27.55 2.75 15.20
C MET A 336 -28.43 3.70 16.02
N THR A 337 -28.18 3.81 17.33
CA THR A 337 -28.92 4.68 18.25
C THR A 337 -28.12 5.92 18.66
N ILE A 338 -26.81 5.77 18.86
CA ILE A 338 -25.90 6.90 19.11
C ILE A 338 -24.90 7.00 17.96
N PHE A 339 -24.92 8.16 17.30
CA PHE A 339 -24.06 8.51 16.17
C PHE A 339 -22.81 9.23 16.72
N PRO A 340 -21.60 8.67 16.58
CA PRO A 340 -20.37 9.30 17.08
C PRO A 340 -20.07 10.58 16.30
N LYS A 341 -19.44 11.60 16.92
CA LYS A 341 -18.94 12.77 16.17
C LYS A 341 -17.91 12.37 15.10
N ILE A 342 -17.14 11.33 15.37
CA ILE A 342 -16.09 10.79 14.51
C ILE A 342 -16.39 9.32 14.25
N LEU A 343 -16.92 9.03 13.06
CA LEU A 343 -17.18 7.66 12.63
C LEU A 343 -15.94 7.03 11.97
N ALA A 344 -15.29 6.10 12.68
CA ALA A 344 -14.27 5.23 12.10
C ALA A 344 -14.92 4.00 11.44
N VAL A 345 -14.67 3.80 10.14
CA VAL A 345 -15.19 2.66 9.38
C VAL A 345 -14.05 1.81 8.85
N HIS A 346 -14.02 0.55 9.27
CA HIS A 346 -13.15 -0.49 8.74
C HIS A 346 -13.91 -1.32 7.70
N LEU A 347 -13.20 -1.69 6.63
CA LEU A 347 -13.69 -2.60 5.59
C LEU A 347 -12.98 -3.94 5.75
N SER A 348 -13.68 -4.95 6.27
CA SER A 348 -13.10 -6.30 6.43
C SER A 348 -12.78 -6.89 5.06
N ARG A 349 -11.48 -6.96 4.76
CA ARG A 349 -10.93 -7.45 3.50
C ARG A 349 -10.25 -8.81 3.64
N SER A 350 -10.27 -9.42 4.82
CA SER A 350 -9.66 -10.74 5.05
C SER A 350 -10.69 -11.83 4.73
N ILE A 351 -10.35 -12.74 3.80
CA ILE A 351 -11.17 -13.89 3.42
C ILE A 351 -10.42 -15.16 3.81
N TYR A 352 -11.11 -16.06 4.51
CA TYR A 352 -10.64 -17.43 4.74
C TYR A 352 -11.13 -18.31 3.59
N GLY A 353 -10.21 -18.77 2.75
CA GLY A 353 -10.52 -19.72 1.67
C GLY A 353 -10.69 -21.15 2.19
N VAL A 354 -11.34 -21.99 1.38
CA VAL A 354 -11.37 -23.45 1.61
C VAL A 354 -9.92 -23.95 1.57
N GLY A 355 -9.45 -24.55 2.67
CA GLY A 355 -8.05 -24.97 2.83
C GLY A 355 -7.16 -24.04 3.67
N GLN A 356 -7.74 -23.20 4.55
CA GLN A 356 -7.04 -22.30 5.49
C GLN A 356 -6.16 -21.20 4.85
N LEU A 357 -6.14 -21.06 3.52
CA LEU A 357 -5.40 -19.99 2.85
C LEU A 357 -6.13 -18.64 3.04
N THR A 358 -5.44 -17.66 3.61
CA THR A 358 -5.98 -16.32 3.85
C THR A 358 -5.71 -15.38 2.65
N GLN A 359 -6.78 -14.80 2.10
CA GLN A 359 -6.72 -13.95 0.91
C GLN A 359 -7.32 -12.57 1.18
N LYS A 360 -6.82 -11.55 0.47
CA LYS A 360 -7.33 -10.18 0.54
C LYS A 360 -8.44 -9.92 -0.50
N ASN A 361 -9.64 -9.61 -0.03
CA ASN A 361 -10.74 -9.11 -0.83
C ASN A 361 -10.32 -7.81 -1.55
N SER A 362 -10.16 -7.92 -2.86
CA SER A 362 -9.73 -6.84 -3.74
C SER A 362 -10.90 -6.01 -4.31
N ALA A 363 -12.13 -6.25 -3.83
CA ALA A 363 -13.33 -5.50 -4.22
C ALA A 363 -13.14 -3.98 -4.09
N LYS A 364 -13.42 -3.24 -5.16
CA LYS A 364 -13.41 -1.77 -5.15
C LYS A 364 -14.66 -1.27 -4.43
N VAL A 365 -14.50 -0.60 -3.29
CA VAL A 365 -15.63 -0.01 -2.52
C VAL A 365 -15.73 1.47 -2.88
N ALA A 366 -16.84 1.87 -3.50
CA ALA A 366 -17.15 3.27 -3.80
C ALA A 366 -17.68 3.99 -2.56
N PHE A 367 -17.09 5.12 -2.17
CA PHE A 367 -17.53 5.91 -1.03
C PHE A 367 -17.72 7.39 -1.42
N PRO A 368 -18.76 8.07 -0.91
CA PRO A 368 -18.96 9.50 -1.16
C PRO A 368 -18.07 10.37 -0.26
N GLU A 369 -17.89 11.64 -0.62
CA GLU A 369 -17.25 12.62 0.28
C GLU A 369 -18.12 12.95 1.50
N ARG A 370 -19.45 12.89 1.32
CA ARG A 370 -20.45 13.04 2.37
C ARG A 370 -21.28 11.78 2.44
N LEU A 371 -21.24 11.10 3.58
CA LEU A 371 -21.98 9.88 3.84
C LEU A 371 -23.22 10.22 4.69
N PRO A 372 -24.44 10.14 4.14
CA PRO A 372 -25.67 10.17 4.92
C PRO A 372 -25.86 8.82 5.62
N LEU A 373 -26.20 8.84 6.91
CA LEU A 373 -26.60 7.70 7.73
C LEU A 373 -27.83 8.07 8.58
N GLY A 374 -28.55 7.07 9.08
CA GLY A 374 -29.77 7.26 9.87
C GLY A 374 -31.06 7.12 9.06
N GLY A 375 -32.19 7.29 9.74
CA GLY A 375 -33.52 7.20 9.13
C GLY A 375 -33.88 8.45 8.32
N LEU A 376 -34.96 8.37 7.54
CA LEU A 376 -35.48 9.52 6.77
C LEU A 376 -35.88 10.72 7.65
N SER A 377 -36.22 10.48 8.92
CA SER A 377 -36.56 11.50 9.91
C SER A 377 -35.34 12.18 10.54
N GLU A 378 -34.19 11.49 10.64
CA GLU A 378 -32.99 11.95 11.36
C GLU A 378 -31.69 11.69 10.55
N PRO A 379 -31.53 12.36 9.39
CA PRO A 379 -30.38 12.16 8.51
C PRO A 379 -29.10 12.81 9.07
N HIS A 380 -28.17 11.98 9.52
CA HIS A 380 -26.84 12.39 9.96
C HIS A 380 -25.86 12.43 8.78
N GLN A 381 -25.16 13.55 8.55
CA GLN A 381 -24.18 13.68 7.46
C GLN A 381 -22.74 13.72 7.94
N TYR A 382 -21.96 12.70 7.58
CA TYR A 382 -20.52 12.64 7.84
C TYR A 382 -19.71 13.17 6.66
N LYS A 383 -18.72 14.05 6.90
CA LYS A 383 -17.72 14.43 5.88
C LYS A 383 -16.46 13.57 6.02
N LEU A 384 -15.97 13.02 4.92
CA LEU A 384 -14.75 12.22 4.88
C LEU A 384 -13.51 13.08 5.19
N LEU A 385 -12.83 12.82 6.31
CA LEU A 385 -11.64 13.56 6.78
C LEU A 385 -10.31 12.82 6.57
N GLY A 386 -10.32 11.49 6.58
CA GLY A 386 -9.14 10.65 6.43
C GLY A 386 -9.46 9.28 5.82
N ILE A 387 -8.45 8.66 5.19
CA ILE A 387 -8.48 7.29 4.66
C ILE A 387 -7.14 6.63 4.98
N ILE A 388 -7.18 5.36 5.38
CA ILE A 388 -6.01 4.48 5.43
C ILE A 388 -6.14 3.47 4.28
N THR A 389 -5.10 3.34 3.46
CA THR A 389 -5.09 2.41 2.31
C THR A 389 -3.95 1.40 2.44
N HIS A 390 -4.28 0.12 2.38
CA HIS A 390 -3.30 -0.97 2.37
C HIS A 390 -3.02 -1.46 0.94
N ARG A 391 -1.80 -1.24 0.43
CA ARG A 391 -1.31 -1.80 -0.84
C ARG A 391 -0.54 -3.10 -0.59
N GLY A 392 -0.75 -4.14 -1.38
CA GLY A 392 -0.14 -5.47 -1.17
C GLY A 392 -1.17 -6.57 -0.90
N GLY A 393 -0.70 -7.74 -0.51
CA GLY A 393 -1.49 -8.92 -0.17
C GLY A 393 -2.16 -8.83 1.20
N HIS A 394 -2.46 -10.00 1.80
CA HIS A 394 -3.03 -10.09 3.15
C HIS A 394 -1.94 -10.05 4.23
N ASN A 395 -0.89 -10.88 4.11
CA ASN A 395 0.20 -10.98 5.10
C ASN A 395 1.39 -10.03 4.84
N SER A 396 1.39 -9.28 3.73
CA SER A 396 2.46 -8.34 3.41
C SER A 396 2.00 -7.21 2.48
N GLY A 397 2.49 -6.01 2.77
CA GLY A 397 2.16 -4.82 2.01
C GLY A 397 2.71 -3.53 2.62
N HIS A 398 2.03 -2.42 2.34
CA HIS A 398 2.38 -1.09 2.81
C HIS A 398 1.12 -0.25 3.04
N TYR A 399 1.08 0.45 4.17
CA TYR A 399 -0.02 1.36 4.50
C TYR A 399 0.32 2.80 4.13
N GLU A 400 -0.57 3.45 3.38
CA GLU A 400 -0.53 4.89 3.11
C GLU A 400 -1.74 5.57 3.76
N ALA A 401 -1.59 6.82 4.21
CA ALA A 401 -2.69 7.61 4.74
C ALA A 401 -2.99 8.81 3.83
N PHE A 402 -4.28 9.10 3.68
CA PHE A 402 -4.76 10.33 3.09
C PHE A 402 -5.49 11.09 4.19
N ARG A 403 -5.10 12.32 4.46
CA ARG A 403 -5.68 13.17 5.51
C ARG A 403 -5.98 14.56 4.96
N ARG A 404 -7.07 15.18 5.42
CA ARG A 404 -7.27 16.60 5.15
C ARG A 404 -6.28 17.46 5.92
N GLN A 405 -6.03 18.66 5.40
CA GLN A 405 -5.36 19.70 6.16
C GLN A 405 -6.24 20.10 7.34
N SER A 406 -5.77 19.85 8.56
CA SER A 406 -6.46 20.31 9.77
C SER A 406 -6.56 21.84 9.75
N GLN A 407 -7.78 22.36 9.83
CA GLN A 407 -7.99 23.78 10.02
C GLN A 407 -7.65 24.11 11.47
N SER A 408 -6.64 24.97 11.66
CA SER A 408 -6.63 25.79 12.86
C SER A 408 -7.81 26.73 12.74
N PHE A 409 -8.90 26.43 13.44
CA PHE A 409 -9.79 27.50 13.87
C PHE A 409 -8.91 28.45 14.69
N PRO A 410 -8.76 29.73 14.31
CA PRO A 410 -8.39 30.70 15.32
C PRO A 410 -9.50 30.64 16.35
N TYR A 411 -9.17 30.55 17.64
CA TYR A 411 -10.16 30.83 18.67
C TYR A 411 -10.71 32.22 18.37
N PRO A 412 -12.02 32.38 18.12
CA PRO A 412 -12.60 33.71 18.13
C PRO A 412 -12.52 34.16 19.58
N ASN A 413 -11.50 34.98 19.88
CA ASN A 413 -11.47 35.78 21.09
C ASN A 413 -12.63 36.78 20.96
N ALA A 414 -13.85 36.35 21.29
CA ALA A 414 -15.05 37.18 21.29
C ALA A 414 -14.82 38.47 22.10
N ASN A 415 -13.98 38.37 23.13
CA ASN A 415 -13.62 39.43 24.07
C ASN A 415 -12.33 40.17 23.67
N THR A 416 -11.97 40.25 22.38
CA THR A 416 -10.78 41.04 21.94
C THR A 416 -10.95 42.55 22.22
N PHE A 417 -12.19 43.03 22.41
CA PHE A 417 -12.51 44.45 22.62
C PHE A 417 -13.49 44.70 23.78
N GLN A 418 -13.78 43.70 24.62
CA GLN A 418 -14.57 43.91 25.84
C GLN A 418 -13.63 44.07 27.04
N PRO A 419 -13.84 45.05 27.93
CA PRO A 419 -13.09 45.15 29.18
C PRO A 419 -13.37 43.93 30.05
N SER A 420 -12.34 43.42 30.73
CA SER A 420 -12.46 42.25 31.59
C SER A 420 -13.28 42.56 32.84
N GLU A 421 -14.47 41.97 32.98
CA GLU A 421 -15.25 42.08 34.21
C GLU A 421 -14.73 41.14 35.31
N VAL A 422 -14.29 41.77 36.41
CA VAL A 422 -14.23 41.35 37.83
C VAL A 422 -13.62 39.99 38.24
N TYR A 423 -13.77 38.90 37.49
CA TYR A 423 -13.35 37.55 37.89
C TYR A 423 -11.99 37.07 37.38
N SER A 424 -11.13 37.98 36.93
CA SER A 424 -9.71 37.68 36.67
C SER A 424 -8.84 37.94 37.91
N LYS A 425 -8.98 37.09 38.94
CA LYS A 425 -7.98 37.00 40.02
C LYS A 425 -6.72 36.32 39.52
N SER A 426 -5.84 37.10 38.89
CA SER A 426 -4.51 36.65 38.46
C SER A 426 -3.57 36.38 39.65
N SER A 427 -2.64 35.45 39.46
CA SER A 427 -1.35 35.43 40.16
C SER A 427 -0.21 35.48 39.14
N THR A 428 -0.09 36.61 38.45
CA THR A 428 1.11 36.93 37.66
C THR A 428 2.22 37.46 38.57
N PRO A 429 3.46 36.96 38.47
CA PRO A 429 4.60 37.68 39.00
C PRO A 429 4.91 38.90 38.11
N VAL A 430 4.73 40.08 38.72
CA VAL A 430 5.13 41.42 38.27
C VAL A 430 6.68 41.48 38.23
N SER A 431 7.40 42.13 37.30
CA SER A 431 7.10 43.31 36.45
C SER A 431 7.88 43.29 35.12
N THR A 432 7.38 44.02 34.13
CA THR A 432 8.23 44.68 33.10
C THR A 432 7.98 46.19 33.19
N PRO A 433 8.99 47.05 33.44
CA PRO A 433 8.75 48.48 33.59
C PRO A 433 8.48 49.16 32.24
N GLN A 434 7.50 50.07 32.20
CA GLN A 434 7.31 51.00 31.09
C GLN A 434 8.40 52.07 31.10
N MET A 435 8.82 52.53 29.91
CA MET A 435 9.33 53.90 29.74
C MET A 435 8.72 54.56 28.50
N LYS A 436 8.18 55.76 28.67
CA LYS A 436 7.92 56.71 27.58
C LYS A 436 9.17 57.57 27.35
N ALA A 437 9.39 57.96 26.11
CA ALA A 437 10.60 58.67 25.69
C ALA A 437 10.61 60.16 26.11
N ARG A 438 11.81 60.70 26.35
CA ARG A 438 12.13 62.11 26.08
C ARG A 438 13.63 62.31 25.85
N GLN A 439 13.98 63.17 24.90
CA GLN A 439 15.35 63.63 24.66
C GLN A 439 15.65 64.86 25.53
N ALA A 440 16.84 64.92 26.14
CA ALA A 440 17.81 66.02 25.97
C ALA A 440 18.99 65.96 26.97
N ALA A 441 20.20 66.11 26.44
CA ALA A 441 21.39 66.78 26.98
C ALA A 441 21.79 66.68 28.48
N GLY A 442 23.02 66.17 28.69
CA GLY A 442 24.03 66.86 29.51
C GLY A 442 24.32 66.32 30.93
N GLY A 443 25.59 65.98 31.19
CA GLY A 443 26.14 65.85 32.56
C GLY A 443 26.51 64.43 33.01
N SER A 444 27.73 64.00 32.68
CA SER A 444 28.46 62.89 33.32
C SER A 444 29.10 63.36 34.66
N PRO A 445 29.95 62.58 35.40
CA PRO A 445 30.34 61.16 35.27
C PRO A 445 30.43 60.40 36.64
N ALA A 446 31.13 59.25 36.60
CA ALA A 446 31.79 58.50 37.69
C ALA A 446 31.06 57.23 38.20
N GLY A 447 31.63 56.03 38.07
CA GLY A 447 32.87 55.67 37.35
C GLY A 447 33.18 54.16 37.40
N SER A 448 34.22 53.74 36.68
CA SER A 448 34.94 52.45 36.83
C SER A 448 34.14 51.16 36.49
N THR A 449 34.52 50.27 35.57
CA THR A 449 35.75 50.09 34.77
C THR A 449 35.42 49.51 33.39
N THR A 450 36.27 49.77 32.39
CA THR A 450 36.04 49.51 30.96
C THR A 450 36.52 48.16 30.42
N ASP A 451 35.75 47.66 29.45
CA ASP A 451 36.16 47.02 28.18
C ASP A 451 37.05 45.76 28.18
N LEU A 452 36.36 44.63 28.06
CA LEU A 452 36.74 43.56 27.14
C LEU A 452 36.54 44.02 25.69
N LEU A 453 37.59 44.13 24.87
CA LEU A 453 37.46 44.06 23.41
C LEU A 453 38.70 43.47 22.73
N SER A 454 38.43 42.63 21.73
CA SER A 454 39.37 42.14 20.69
C SER A 454 40.50 41.22 21.20
N SER A 455 40.82 40.09 20.58
CA SER A 455 40.84 39.82 19.14
C SER A 455 40.87 38.33 18.83
N SER A 456 40.01 37.88 17.91
CA SER A 456 40.30 36.68 17.11
C SER A 456 41.08 37.11 15.87
N SER A 457 42.40 36.99 15.92
CA SER A 457 43.31 37.25 14.79
C SER A 457 44.07 35.98 14.41
N SER A 458 44.18 35.79 13.10
CA SER A 458 44.88 34.71 12.40
C SER A 458 46.41 34.70 12.56
N SER A 459 46.99 33.51 12.67
CA SER A 459 48.32 33.11 12.14
C SER A 459 48.48 31.60 12.32
N SER A 460 48.66 30.78 11.27
CA SER A 460 49.96 30.45 10.61
C SER A 460 50.80 29.45 11.45
N GLU A 461 51.55 28.46 10.92
CA GLU A 461 52.05 28.31 9.55
C GLU A 461 52.62 26.90 9.22
N GLN A 462 52.91 26.70 7.91
CA GLN A 462 53.78 25.69 7.26
C GLN A 462 53.24 24.25 7.19
N GLN A 463 53.54 23.41 6.17
CA GLN A 463 54.25 23.50 4.87
C GLN A 463 53.62 22.40 3.93
N GLN A 464 53.80 22.28 2.59
CA GLN A 464 54.68 22.91 1.59
C GLN A 464 54.03 22.92 0.15
N GLN A 465 54.71 23.59 -0.78
CA GLN A 465 54.76 23.63 -2.28
C GLN A 465 54.07 22.51 -3.14
N GLN A 466 53.69 22.71 -4.43
CA GLN A 466 54.38 23.46 -5.52
C GLN A 466 53.42 24.03 -6.63
N GLN A 467 53.95 24.67 -7.69
CA GLN A 467 53.27 25.69 -8.53
C GLN A 467 53.06 25.37 -10.04
N ARG A 468 52.02 25.97 -10.68
CA ARG A 468 52.02 26.82 -11.93
C ARG A 468 50.56 27.05 -12.42
N GLN A 469 50.06 28.28 -12.60
CA GLN A 469 50.13 29.19 -13.79
C GLN A 469 49.48 28.59 -15.08
N GLN A 470 48.64 29.29 -15.88
CA GLN A 470 48.28 30.72 -15.95
C GLN A 470 46.99 30.99 -16.81
N GLN A 471 46.35 32.16 -16.59
CA GLN A 471 45.61 33.04 -17.55
C GLN A 471 44.17 32.72 -18.08
N GLN A 472 43.37 33.80 -18.11
CA GLN A 472 42.11 34.08 -18.84
C GLN A 472 42.40 35.21 -19.89
N PRO A 473 41.47 36.01 -20.52
CA PRO A 473 39.99 36.12 -20.41
C PRO A 473 39.19 36.50 -21.71
N ARG A 474 37.88 36.86 -21.53
CA ARG A 474 36.96 37.68 -22.40
C ARG A 474 36.20 36.95 -23.53
N SER A 475 35.02 37.38 -24.03
CA SER A 475 33.90 38.23 -23.51
C SER A 475 32.75 38.35 -24.56
N ALA A 476 31.47 38.48 -24.14
CA ALA A 476 30.32 39.04 -24.92
C ALA A 476 29.93 38.32 -26.26
N ALA A 477 28.89 38.72 -27.02
CA ALA A 477 27.46 38.95 -26.73
C ALA A 477 26.63 39.03 -28.06
N ALA A 478 25.30 38.82 -27.98
CA ALA A 478 24.23 39.32 -28.87
C ALA A 478 23.97 38.78 -30.33
N GLU A 479 22.66 38.65 -30.64
CA GLU A 479 21.95 38.87 -31.94
C GLU A 479 22.26 37.99 -33.19
N ALA A 480 21.39 37.83 -34.22
CA ALA A 480 19.92 37.90 -34.39
C ALA A 480 19.52 37.40 -35.82
N SER A 481 18.21 37.36 -36.15
CA SER A 481 17.60 37.23 -37.51
C SER A 481 17.61 35.80 -38.12
N ALA A 482 16.47 35.20 -38.52
CA ALA A 482 15.62 35.42 -39.72
C ALA A 482 16.29 34.89 -41.02
N GLU A 483 15.61 34.32 -42.02
CA GLU A 483 14.19 34.38 -42.42
C GLU A 483 13.81 33.16 -43.30
N ALA A 484 12.52 32.99 -43.66
CA ALA A 484 12.05 31.95 -44.59
C ALA A 484 12.08 32.43 -46.07
N PRO A 485 11.78 31.56 -47.05
CA PRO A 485 10.55 31.83 -47.82
C PRO A 485 9.71 30.61 -48.25
N THR A 486 8.51 30.95 -48.74
CA THR A 486 7.35 30.12 -49.12
C THR A 486 7.29 29.72 -50.59
N ARG A 487 6.51 28.67 -50.94
CA ARG A 487 5.48 28.58 -52.04
C ARG A 487 4.98 27.11 -52.23
N ASP A 488 3.67 26.79 -52.20
CA ASP A 488 2.61 26.94 -53.25
C ASP A 488 2.72 25.88 -54.39
N LEU A 489 1.70 25.19 -54.96
CA LEU A 489 0.21 25.27 -54.97
C LEU A 489 -0.48 23.92 -55.39
N ASN A 490 -1.75 23.75 -54.97
CA ASN A 490 -2.97 23.19 -55.67
C ASN A 490 -3.13 21.78 -56.31
N GLY A 491 -4.40 21.30 -56.27
CA GLY A 491 -5.05 20.34 -57.20
C GLY A 491 -5.57 19.04 -56.56
N ASP A 492 -6.76 18.89 -55.94
CA ASP A 492 -8.16 19.30 -56.18
C ASP A 492 -9.03 18.23 -56.91
N GLY A 493 -10.24 17.95 -56.36
CA GLY A 493 -11.31 17.08 -56.91
C GLY A 493 -11.28 15.56 -56.59
N GLY A 494 -12.33 14.90 -56.08
CA GLY A 494 -13.57 15.40 -55.45
C GLY A 494 -14.77 14.42 -55.47
N SER A 495 -15.52 14.35 -54.35
CA SER A 495 -16.96 13.98 -54.26
C SER A 495 -17.38 12.51 -54.57
N LEU A 496 -18.42 11.86 -54.01
CA LEU A 496 -19.58 12.13 -53.11
C LEU A 496 -19.76 10.90 -52.16
N ARG A 497 -20.59 10.79 -51.10
CA ARG A 497 -21.91 11.34 -50.72
C ARG A 497 -22.13 11.34 -49.18
N SER A 498 -22.90 12.32 -48.67
CA SER A 498 -23.90 12.34 -47.56
C SER A 498 -23.82 11.33 -46.36
N VAL A 499 -24.22 11.67 -45.12
CA VAL A 499 -25.46 12.38 -44.73
C VAL A 499 -25.33 13.20 -43.41
N ALA A 500 -26.19 14.23 -43.29
CA ALA A 500 -26.52 15.13 -42.17
C ALA A 500 -26.01 14.78 -40.74
N ALA A 501 -25.37 15.67 -39.98
CA ALA A 501 -25.65 17.09 -39.62
C ALA A 501 -26.57 17.28 -38.41
N SER A 502 -26.03 17.97 -37.40
CA SER A 502 -26.72 18.47 -36.21
C SER A 502 -26.76 20.00 -36.27
N THR A 503 -27.91 20.63 -35.98
CA THR A 503 -27.92 22.04 -35.54
C THR A 503 -29.25 22.49 -34.91
N LYS A 504 -29.10 23.29 -33.83
CA LYS A 504 -29.97 24.37 -33.37
C LYS A 504 -31.38 24.02 -32.85
N SER A 505 -31.53 24.18 -31.54
CA SER A 505 -32.71 24.85 -30.97
C SER A 505 -32.25 26.18 -30.35
N ALA A 506 -32.73 27.28 -30.90
CA ALA A 506 -32.71 28.61 -30.29
C ALA A 506 -33.64 29.52 -31.09
N LEU A 507 -34.75 29.98 -30.48
CA LEU A 507 -35.41 31.25 -30.80
C LEU A 507 -36.58 31.53 -29.85
N SER A 508 -36.46 32.57 -29.04
CA SER A 508 -37.49 33.61 -28.97
C SER A 508 -36.78 34.96 -28.85
N LYS A 509 -37.16 35.90 -29.72
CA LYS A 509 -36.68 37.30 -29.77
C LYS A 509 -37.82 38.21 -29.37
N LEU A 510 -37.48 39.35 -28.74
CA LEU A 510 -38.15 40.67 -28.69
C LEU A 510 -37.65 41.37 -27.39
N LYS A 511 -37.40 42.68 -27.29
CA LYS A 511 -37.55 43.84 -28.20
C LYS A 511 -36.65 45.01 -27.71
N GLN A 512 -36.41 46.02 -28.56
CA GLN A 512 -35.88 47.38 -28.27
C GLN A 512 -34.51 47.50 -27.58
N GLN A 513 -33.47 48.06 -28.23
CA GLN A 513 -33.22 49.47 -28.55
C GLN A 513 -33.02 50.39 -27.32
N GLY A 514 -31.74 50.66 -27.05
CA GLY A 514 -31.24 51.83 -26.33
C GLY A 514 -29.82 52.10 -26.82
N GLN A 515 -29.63 53.16 -27.60
CA GLN A 515 -28.30 53.68 -27.92
C GLN A 515 -27.89 54.62 -26.78
N ASP A 516 -26.67 54.49 -26.26
CA ASP A 516 -25.74 55.62 -26.35
C ASP A 516 -24.25 55.20 -26.24
N ARG A 517 -23.36 56.17 -26.44
CA ARG A 517 -22.01 56.01 -26.99
C ARG A 517 -20.91 55.67 -25.97
N SER A 518 -20.07 54.73 -26.40
CA SER A 518 -18.59 54.72 -26.33
C SER A 518 -17.87 55.45 -25.17
N LEU A 519 -17.13 54.67 -24.37
CA LEU A 519 -15.75 55.00 -23.99
C LEU A 519 -14.93 53.71 -23.77
N LYS A 520 -13.69 53.67 -24.27
CA LYS A 520 -12.78 52.53 -24.16
C LYS A 520 -12.12 52.51 -22.77
N THR A 521 -12.24 51.40 -22.04
CA THR A 521 -11.35 51.09 -20.90
C THR A 521 -10.87 49.65 -20.96
N THR A 522 -9.59 49.46 -20.65
CA THR A 522 -8.84 48.19 -20.70
C THR A 522 -9.43 47.08 -19.80
N PRO A 523 -9.23 45.79 -20.13
CA PRO A 523 -9.76 44.69 -19.34
C PRO A 523 -9.01 44.55 -18.01
N SER A 524 -9.67 44.99 -16.93
CA SER A 524 -9.22 44.74 -15.56
C SER A 524 -9.05 43.24 -15.29
N ARG A 525 -7.92 42.87 -14.67
CA ARG A 525 -7.61 41.50 -14.25
C ARG A 525 -8.68 40.99 -13.28
N ARG A 526 -9.55 40.09 -13.75
CA ARG A 526 -10.53 39.40 -12.90
C ARG A 526 -9.83 38.70 -11.73
N ALA A 527 -10.04 39.19 -10.52
CA ALA A 527 -9.44 38.62 -9.31
C ALA A 527 -9.86 37.15 -9.15
N LYS A 528 -8.89 36.24 -9.04
CA LYS A 528 -9.16 34.83 -8.72
C LYS A 528 -9.73 34.76 -7.29
N ARG A 529 -11.01 34.40 -7.14
CA ARG A 529 -11.58 34.00 -5.84
C ARG A 529 -10.66 32.94 -5.22
N ARG A 530 -10.01 33.26 -4.10
CA ARG A 530 -9.28 32.28 -3.28
C ARG A 530 -10.28 31.19 -2.89
N LYS A 531 -10.02 29.94 -3.30
CA LYS A 531 -10.76 28.78 -2.78
C LYS A 531 -10.46 28.66 -1.27
N PRO A 532 -11.43 28.26 -0.44
CA PRO A 532 -11.20 28.05 0.99
C PRO A 532 -10.12 26.97 1.21
N THR A 533 -9.29 27.17 2.23
CA THR A 533 -8.11 26.33 2.51
C THR A 533 -8.44 24.96 3.12
N SER A 534 -9.72 24.68 3.42
CA SER A 534 -10.22 23.47 4.09
C SER A 534 -10.21 22.19 3.26
N ASP A 535 -10.25 22.28 1.93
CA ASP A 535 -10.39 21.11 1.05
C ASP A 535 -9.05 20.59 0.50
N LYS A 536 -7.93 20.99 1.12
CA LYS A 536 -6.61 20.46 0.79
C LYS A 536 -6.41 19.08 1.40
N TRP A 537 -5.96 18.12 0.59
CA TRP A 537 -5.60 16.77 1.03
C TRP A 537 -4.08 16.56 1.01
N TRP A 538 -3.62 15.74 1.94
CA TRP A 538 -2.26 15.25 2.05
C TRP A 538 -2.26 13.73 1.92
N ARG A 539 -1.50 13.23 0.95
CA ARG A 539 -1.12 11.83 0.84
C ARG A 539 0.21 11.65 1.57
N VAL A 540 0.25 10.72 2.51
CA VAL A 540 1.41 10.44 3.36
C VAL A 540 1.75 8.96 3.29
N SER A 541 3.00 8.69 2.94
CA SER A 541 3.59 7.36 2.86
C SER A 541 4.90 7.43 3.65
N ASP A 542 4.81 7.17 4.96
CA ASP A 542 5.86 7.44 5.96
C ASP A 542 6.37 8.89 5.88
N GLU A 543 7.63 9.10 5.51
CA GLU A 543 8.25 10.42 5.37
C GLU A 543 7.80 11.17 4.11
N LYS A 544 7.24 10.45 3.14
CA LYS A 544 6.88 10.98 1.81
C LYS A 544 5.50 11.63 1.87
N VAL A 545 5.49 12.93 2.18
CA VAL A 545 4.29 13.78 2.12
C VAL A 545 4.13 14.37 0.72
N ARG A 546 2.91 14.28 0.16
CA ARG A 546 2.51 14.90 -1.12
C ARG A 546 1.12 15.52 -1.00
N GLU A 547 0.89 16.61 -1.73
CA GLU A 547 -0.44 17.18 -1.90
C GLU A 547 -1.28 16.28 -2.82
N ALA A 548 -2.52 15.98 -2.41
CA ALA A 548 -3.48 15.18 -3.16
C ALA A 548 -4.74 15.99 -3.48
N LYS A 549 -5.50 15.55 -4.49
CA LYS A 549 -6.80 16.16 -4.84
C LYS A 549 -7.96 15.37 -4.23
N THR A 550 -9.08 16.00 -3.89
CA THR A 550 -10.29 15.27 -3.48
C THR A 550 -10.74 14.24 -4.53
N ALA A 551 -10.56 14.55 -5.82
CA ALA A 551 -10.82 13.62 -6.92
C ALA A 551 -9.81 12.45 -7.04
N GLU A 552 -8.63 12.54 -6.42
CA GLU A 552 -7.67 11.43 -6.26
C GLU A 552 -8.08 10.53 -5.09
N VAL A 553 -8.63 11.13 -4.03
CA VAL A 553 -9.11 10.45 -2.82
C VAL A 553 -10.41 9.69 -3.06
N LEU A 554 -11.44 10.35 -3.58
CA LEU A 554 -12.70 9.69 -3.99
C LEU A 554 -12.46 8.81 -5.22
N GLY A 555 -11.63 9.31 -6.14
CA GLY A 555 -11.08 8.56 -7.24
C GLY A 555 -9.88 7.70 -6.86
N MET A 556 -9.90 7.04 -5.71
CA MET A 556 -9.06 5.84 -5.50
C MET A 556 -9.55 4.65 -6.33
N GLN A 557 -10.79 4.73 -6.85
CA GLN A 557 -11.16 4.04 -8.07
C GLN A 557 -10.19 4.42 -9.22
N ARG A 558 -9.94 5.73 -9.40
CA ARG A 558 -9.27 6.36 -10.55
C ARG A 558 -7.75 6.47 -10.55
N GLU A 559 -7.07 6.52 -9.40
CA GLU A 559 -5.61 6.39 -9.35
C GLU A 559 -5.15 5.05 -9.93
N PHE A 560 -5.93 3.99 -9.69
CA PHE A 560 -5.79 2.79 -10.50
C PHE A 560 -6.41 2.97 -11.88
N HIS A 561 -7.60 3.57 -12.09
CA HIS A 561 -8.19 3.64 -13.44
C HIS A 561 -7.32 4.30 -14.55
N ALA A 562 -6.40 5.24 -14.31
CA ALA A 562 -5.56 5.74 -15.42
C ALA A 562 -4.71 4.61 -16.07
N ALA A 563 -4.20 3.68 -15.26
CA ALA A 563 -3.58 2.45 -15.74
C ALA A 563 -4.66 1.36 -15.96
N ARG A 564 -5.42 1.02 -14.92
CA ARG A 564 -6.33 -0.12 -14.79
C ARG A 564 -7.75 0.07 -15.33
N LEU A 565 -8.16 1.24 -15.83
CA LEU A 565 -9.31 1.41 -16.74
C LEU A 565 -8.80 1.55 -18.15
N ALA A 566 -7.59 2.05 -18.37
CA ALA A 566 -6.92 1.72 -19.61
C ALA A 566 -6.78 0.17 -19.70
N ASP A 567 -6.47 -0.59 -18.64
CA ASP A 567 -6.36 -2.06 -18.70
C ASP A 567 -7.71 -2.80 -18.62
N ASP A 568 -8.71 -2.29 -17.88
CA ASP A 568 -10.06 -2.91 -17.79
C ASP A 568 -10.98 -2.44 -18.94
N VAL A 569 -10.71 -1.30 -19.60
CA VAL A 569 -11.29 -0.99 -20.91
C VAL A 569 -10.49 -1.68 -22.02
N ARG A 570 -9.15 -1.72 -22.02
CA ARG A 570 -8.40 -2.53 -23.03
C ARG A 570 -8.75 -4.02 -22.93
N GLY A 571 -8.94 -4.55 -21.72
CA GLY A 571 -9.34 -5.94 -21.46
C GLY A 571 -10.83 -6.25 -21.62
N ARG A 572 -11.73 -5.25 -21.64
CA ARG A 572 -13.16 -5.42 -21.99
C ARG A 572 -13.52 -4.98 -23.40
N THR A 573 -12.70 -4.14 -24.03
CA THR A 573 -12.59 -4.11 -25.49
C THR A 573 -11.95 -5.42 -25.95
N TRP A 574 -12.08 -5.69 -27.25
CA TRP A 574 -11.65 -6.91 -27.94
C TRP A 574 -10.17 -7.35 -27.78
N ALA A 575 -9.32 -6.65 -27.02
CA ALA A 575 -7.86 -6.73 -27.09
C ALA A 575 -7.14 -7.39 -25.88
N GLY A 576 -7.84 -7.81 -24.83
CA GLY A 576 -7.27 -8.64 -23.74
C GLY A 576 -6.31 -7.93 -22.76
N ARG A 577 -5.68 -8.70 -21.86
CA ARG A 577 -4.80 -8.21 -20.77
C ARG A 577 -3.68 -7.30 -21.29
N ASP A 578 -3.03 -7.74 -22.37
CA ASP A 578 -1.85 -7.09 -22.94
C ASP A 578 -2.15 -6.24 -24.18
N GLY A 579 -3.42 -5.91 -24.42
CA GLY A 579 -3.83 -5.04 -25.54
C GLY A 579 -3.20 -3.63 -25.52
N TRP A 580 -2.52 -3.26 -24.43
CA TRP A 580 -1.69 -2.06 -24.35
C TRP A 580 -0.40 -2.14 -25.18
N LEU A 581 0.12 -3.34 -25.46
CA LEU A 581 1.28 -3.55 -26.34
C LEU A 581 0.94 -3.37 -27.84
N ARG A 582 -0.35 -3.21 -28.18
CA ARG A 582 -0.83 -2.93 -29.54
C ARG A 582 -0.94 -1.43 -29.84
N SER A 583 -0.76 -0.57 -28.84
CA SER A 583 -0.67 0.87 -29.09
C SER A 583 0.71 1.22 -29.65
N PRO A 584 0.91 2.42 -30.24
CA PRO A 584 2.24 2.86 -30.62
C PRO A 584 3.19 2.85 -29.41
N ALA A 585 4.36 2.24 -29.58
CA ALA A 585 5.38 2.17 -28.55
C ALA A 585 5.84 3.58 -28.11
N ARG A 586 6.28 3.71 -26.86
CA ARG A 586 6.82 4.97 -26.32
C ARG A 586 8.22 5.28 -26.87
N ASP A 587 8.99 4.23 -27.11
CA ASP A 587 10.36 4.25 -27.62
C ASP A 587 10.43 3.29 -28.83
N PRO A 588 9.87 3.67 -30.00
CA PRO A 588 9.79 2.80 -31.18
C PRO A 588 11.16 2.47 -31.79
N GLU A 589 12.22 3.18 -31.40
CA GLU A 589 13.60 2.95 -31.82
C GLU A 589 14.38 2.02 -30.84
N LEU A 590 13.69 1.34 -29.92
CA LEU A 590 14.32 0.47 -28.92
C LEU A 590 14.93 -0.80 -29.56
N ASP A 591 16.16 -0.67 -30.03
CA ASP A 591 17.05 -1.80 -30.37
C ASP A 591 17.66 -2.39 -29.09
N SER A 592 17.45 -3.70 -28.86
CA SER A 592 18.00 -4.43 -27.72
C SER A 592 19.53 -4.33 -27.63
N ARG A 593 20.24 -4.42 -28.76
CA ARG A 593 21.72 -4.39 -28.81
C ARG A 593 22.32 -3.07 -28.29
N ARG A 594 21.61 -1.97 -28.56
CA ARG A 594 22.05 -0.61 -28.21
C ARG A 594 21.60 -0.21 -26.82
N HIS A 595 20.38 -0.58 -26.44
CA HIS A 595 19.69 0.00 -25.28
C HIS A 595 19.62 -0.90 -24.05
N VAL A 596 19.91 -2.20 -24.18
CA VAL A 596 19.89 -3.17 -23.08
C VAL A 596 21.32 -3.64 -22.80
N GLY A 597 21.74 -3.60 -21.53
CA GLY A 597 22.99 -4.18 -21.06
C GLY A 597 22.73 -5.54 -20.41
N PHE A 598 23.29 -6.61 -20.96
CA PHE A 598 23.08 -7.96 -20.44
C PHE A 598 24.20 -8.41 -19.50
N LEU A 599 23.82 -8.91 -18.33
CA LEU A 599 24.68 -9.57 -17.36
C LEU A 599 24.40 -11.06 -17.42
N VAL A 600 25.31 -11.81 -18.05
CA VAL A 600 25.24 -13.28 -18.12
C VAL A 600 26.01 -13.87 -16.95
N LYS A 601 25.33 -14.61 -16.06
CA LYS A 601 25.95 -15.37 -14.98
C LYS A 601 26.21 -16.81 -15.41
N THR A 602 27.37 -17.33 -15.05
CA THR A 602 27.75 -18.73 -15.23
C THR A 602 28.59 -19.21 -14.05
N GLY A 603 28.84 -20.52 -13.95
CA GLY A 603 29.79 -21.11 -13.00
C GLY A 603 30.77 -22.03 -13.73
N TYR A 604 31.92 -22.31 -13.13
CA TYR A 604 32.97 -23.11 -13.78
C TYR A 604 32.45 -24.48 -14.28
N GLY A 605 31.53 -25.11 -13.52
CA GLY A 605 30.87 -26.36 -13.89
C GLY A 605 29.85 -26.28 -15.03
N THR A 606 29.35 -25.08 -15.37
CA THR A 606 28.31 -24.85 -16.40
C THR A 606 28.79 -24.02 -17.60
N ARG A 607 30.02 -23.49 -17.55
CA ARG A 607 30.64 -22.60 -18.55
C ARG A 607 30.55 -23.04 -20.01
N HIS A 608 30.43 -24.34 -20.27
CA HIS A 608 30.21 -24.91 -21.60
C HIS A 608 28.93 -24.40 -22.30
N ARG A 609 27.91 -23.97 -21.54
CA ARG A 609 26.65 -23.44 -22.08
C ARG A 609 26.74 -22.02 -22.62
N VAL A 610 27.68 -21.22 -22.11
CA VAL A 610 27.82 -19.79 -22.46
C VAL A 610 27.94 -19.62 -23.97
N ARG A 611 28.75 -20.46 -24.64
CA ARG A 611 28.91 -20.40 -26.10
C ARG A 611 27.59 -20.64 -26.83
N GLU A 612 26.85 -21.68 -26.45
CA GLU A 612 25.55 -22.03 -27.07
C GLU A 612 24.51 -20.92 -26.85
N GLN A 613 24.51 -20.27 -25.67
CA GLN A 613 23.66 -19.12 -25.38
C GLN A 613 24.03 -17.88 -26.20
N LEU A 614 25.33 -17.55 -26.31
CA LEU A 614 25.79 -16.41 -27.09
C LEU A 614 25.50 -16.58 -28.58
N ASP A 615 25.70 -17.78 -29.13
CA ASP A 615 25.35 -18.09 -30.52
C ASP A 615 23.82 -17.99 -30.75
N ALA A 616 23.01 -18.49 -29.82
CA ALA A 616 21.55 -18.39 -29.89
C ALA A 616 21.00 -16.96 -29.68
N LEU A 617 21.73 -16.10 -28.96
CA LEU A 617 21.33 -14.70 -28.66
C LEU A 617 22.14 -13.64 -29.43
N ALA A 618 22.98 -14.03 -30.39
CA ALA A 618 23.78 -13.11 -31.23
C ALA A 618 22.91 -12.11 -32.02
N GLY A 619 21.64 -12.44 -32.25
CA GLY A 619 20.65 -11.53 -32.83
C GLY A 619 20.22 -10.37 -31.92
N LEU A 620 20.42 -10.48 -30.61
CA LEU A 620 19.85 -9.65 -29.54
C LEU A 620 20.92 -8.97 -28.68
N MET A 621 22.05 -9.62 -28.44
CA MET A 621 23.18 -9.05 -27.71
C MET A 621 24.03 -8.15 -28.62
N GLY A 622 24.58 -7.06 -28.07
CA GLY A 622 25.62 -6.26 -28.74
C GLY A 622 26.99 -6.95 -28.67
N SER A 623 28.08 -6.21 -28.87
CA SER A 623 29.43 -6.72 -28.60
C SER A 623 29.67 -6.89 -27.10
N GLU A 624 30.64 -7.73 -26.71
CA GLU A 624 31.10 -7.78 -25.32
C GLU A 624 31.61 -6.41 -24.88
N GLY A 625 31.41 -6.08 -23.60
CA GLY A 625 31.80 -4.82 -22.98
C GLY A 625 30.85 -3.65 -23.23
N ASP A 626 30.16 -3.59 -24.38
CA ASP A 626 29.10 -2.63 -24.68
C ASP A 626 27.70 -3.22 -24.49
N GLY A 627 27.36 -4.31 -25.17
CA GLY A 627 26.03 -4.92 -25.10
C GLY A 627 25.87 -5.93 -23.97
N PHE A 628 26.93 -6.65 -23.61
CA PHE A 628 26.89 -7.65 -22.54
C PHE A 628 28.22 -7.85 -21.83
N VAL A 629 28.16 -8.42 -20.62
CA VAL A 629 29.31 -8.95 -19.86
C VAL A 629 28.97 -10.34 -19.32
N VAL A 630 29.96 -11.25 -19.30
CA VAL A 630 29.83 -12.58 -18.70
C VAL A 630 30.58 -12.62 -17.37
N VAL A 631 29.92 -13.06 -16.30
CA VAL A 631 30.49 -13.12 -14.95
C VAL A 631 30.48 -14.54 -14.39
N GLY A 632 31.55 -14.88 -13.68
CA GLY A 632 31.78 -16.23 -13.15
C GLY A 632 32.22 -16.24 -11.69
N ASP A 633 32.43 -17.47 -11.19
CA ASP A 633 33.19 -17.78 -9.96
C ASP A 633 34.67 -18.06 -10.27
N TRP A 634 35.16 -17.62 -11.43
CA TRP A 634 36.55 -17.62 -11.85
C TRP A 634 36.82 -16.50 -12.86
N LYS A 635 38.11 -16.25 -13.10
CA LYS A 635 38.61 -15.42 -14.19
C LYS A 635 39.19 -16.31 -15.29
N THR A 636 38.97 -15.96 -16.56
CA THR A 636 39.73 -16.59 -17.67
C THR A 636 41.23 -16.30 -17.50
N VAL A 637 42.04 -17.34 -17.28
CA VAL A 637 43.46 -17.23 -16.88
C VAL A 637 44.39 -16.99 -18.08
N ASN A 638 44.03 -17.49 -19.27
CA ASN A 638 44.85 -17.46 -20.48
C ASN A 638 43.98 -17.11 -21.70
N GLU A 639 44.59 -16.61 -22.78
CA GLU A 639 43.88 -16.44 -24.06
C GLU A 639 43.19 -17.73 -24.53
N THR A 640 43.75 -18.90 -24.22
CA THR A 640 43.22 -20.21 -24.62
C THR A 640 41.85 -20.51 -24.00
N ASP A 641 41.60 -20.09 -22.75
CA ASP A 641 40.32 -20.31 -22.07
C ASP A 641 39.25 -19.35 -22.61
N SER A 642 39.60 -18.06 -22.78
CA SER A 642 38.76 -17.09 -23.46
C SER A 642 38.44 -17.49 -24.92
N ARG A 643 39.37 -18.15 -25.63
CA ARG A 643 39.15 -18.71 -26.97
C ARG A 643 38.22 -19.94 -26.96
N ARG A 644 38.19 -20.74 -25.89
CA ARG A 644 37.27 -21.88 -25.74
C ARG A 644 35.84 -21.43 -25.46
N ILE A 645 35.65 -20.45 -24.57
CA ILE A 645 34.33 -19.88 -24.24
C ILE A 645 33.85 -18.92 -25.35
N GLY A 646 34.78 -18.24 -26.00
CA GLY A 646 34.53 -17.25 -27.06
C GLY A 646 34.48 -15.80 -26.57
N VAL A 647 34.49 -15.58 -25.24
CA VAL A 647 34.45 -14.26 -24.58
C VAL A 647 35.22 -14.29 -23.25
N PRO A 648 35.70 -13.15 -22.74
CA PRO A 648 36.25 -13.07 -21.39
C PRO A 648 35.15 -13.32 -20.33
N VAL A 649 35.52 -14.02 -19.25
CA VAL A 649 34.69 -14.15 -18.04
C VAL A 649 35.30 -13.30 -16.93
N TYR A 650 34.49 -12.39 -16.40
CA TYR A 650 34.89 -11.51 -15.31
C TYR A 650 34.62 -12.17 -13.96
N ASP A 651 35.66 -12.28 -13.15
CA ASP A 651 35.51 -12.69 -11.76
C ASP A 651 34.94 -11.54 -10.92
N VAL A 652 33.69 -11.70 -10.52
CA VAL A 652 32.99 -10.77 -9.63
C VAL A 652 32.97 -11.25 -8.18
N VAL A 653 33.34 -12.51 -7.94
CA VAL A 653 33.39 -13.13 -6.61
C VAL A 653 34.65 -12.67 -5.86
N GLY A 654 35.80 -12.62 -6.53
CA GLY A 654 37.03 -12.03 -5.99
C GLY A 654 36.84 -10.59 -5.49
N SER A 655 36.01 -9.79 -6.18
CA SER A 655 35.68 -8.42 -5.75
C SER A 655 34.88 -8.33 -4.43
N VAL A 656 34.37 -9.46 -3.92
CA VAL A 656 33.74 -9.59 -2.60
C VAL A 656 34.77 -10.08 -1.57
N VAL A 657 35.69 -10.98 -1.97
CA VAL A 657 36.82 -11.43 -1.14
C VAL A 657 37.69 -10.25 -0.70
N ASP A 658 38.02 -9.34 -1.63
CA ASP A 658 38.80 -8.12 -1.34
C ASP A 658 38.18 -7.21 -0.27
N LYS A 659 36.91 -7.43 0.10
CA LYS A 659 36.13 -6.62 1.05
C LYS A 659 35.85 -7.33 2.37
N VAL A 660 36.12 -8.64 2.51
CA VAL A 660 35.74 -9.43 3.70
C VAL A 660 36.81 -10.48 4.04
N GLU A 661 37.34 -10.43 5.27
CA GLU A 661 38.56 -11.16 5.63
C GLU A 661 38.43 -12.70 5.64
N LYS A 662 37.34 -13.28 6.17
CA LYS A 662 37.16 -14.75 6.29
C LYS A 662 35.69 -15.17 6.28
N HIS A 663 35.34 -16.15 5.45
CA HIS A 663 34.04 -16.84 5.46
C HIS A 663 34.14 -18.22 4.75
N PRO A 664 33.45 -19.29 5.21
CA PRO A 664 33.54 -20.62 4.60
C PRO A 664 33.16 -20.70 3.11
N ARG A 665 32.28 -19.81 2.63
CA ARG A 665 31.93 -19.71 1.21
C ARG A 665 33.10 -19.20 0.37
N LEU A 666 33.94 -18.33 0.94
CA LEU A 666 35.13 -17.80 0.26
C LEU A 666 36.25 -18.85 0.21
N GLU A 667 36.42 -19.68 1.24
CA GLU A 667 37.39 -20.79 1.21
C GLU A 667 37.11 -21.79 0.07
N LYS A 668 35.83 -22.06 -0.23
CA LYS A 668 35.42 -22.90 -1.38
C LYS A 668 35.80 -22.25 -2.71
N TYR A 669 35.64 -20.93 -2.83
CA TYR A 669 36.05 -20.17 -4.01
C TYR A 669 37.58 -20.13 -4.15
N THR A 670 38.34 -19.96 -3.06
CA THR A 670 39.82 -20.00 -3.08
C THR A 670 40.32 -21.33 -3.63
N LYS A 671 39.78 -22.46 -3.15
CA LYS A 671 40.14 -23.81 -3.66
C LYS A 671 39.81 -23.99 -5.14
N LEU A 672 38.68 -23.44 -5.60
CA LEU A 672 38.35 -23.42 -7.03
C LEU A 672 39.38 -22.61 -7.82
N GLN A 673 39.78 -21.42 -7.35
CA GLN A 673 40.83 -20.63 -8.00
C GLN A 673 42.18 -21.33 -8.01
N GLU A 674 42.55 -22.03 -6.93
CA GLU A 674 43.79 -22.82 -6.84
C GLU A 674 43.80 -23.96 -7.87
N ALA A 675 42.72 -24.74 -7.98
CA ALA A 675 42.61 -25.81 -8.98
C ALA A 675 42.66 -25.26 -10.43
N VAL A 676 41.93 -24.17 -10.71
CA VAL A 676 41.94 -23.50 -12.02
C VAL A 676 43.33 -22.94 -12.35
N ALA A 677 44.04 -22.34 -11.39
CA ALA A 677 45.40 -21.81 -11.58
C ALA A 677 46.46 -22.92 -11.74
N ALA A 678 46.26 -24.08 -11.11
CA ALA A 678 47.09 -25.27 -11.28
C ALA A 678 46.85 -25.99 -12.63
N GLY A 679 45.75 -25.67 -13.33
CA GLY A 679 45.34 -26.36 -14.55
C GLY A 679 44.69 -27.73 -14.29
N ASP A 680 44.27 -28.01 -13.05
CA ASP A 680 43.57 -29.24 -12.67
C ASP A 680 42.09 -29.12 -13.05
N GLU A 681 41.80 -29.42 -14.32
CA GLU A 681 40.47 -29.37 -14.90
C GLU A 681 39.49 -30.35 -14.22
N GLU A 682 39.95 -31.52 -13.76
CA GLU A 682 39.08 -32.51 -13.12
C GLU A 682 38.61 -32.02 -11.75
N GLU A 683 39.54 -31.56 -10.90
CA GLU A 683 39.21 -31.00 -9.59
C GLU A 683 38.43 -29.69 -9.69
N ALA A 684 38.81 -28.80 -10.62
CA ALA A 684 38.08 -27.55 -10.84
C ALA A 684 36.64 -27.78 -11.33
N MET A 685 36.42 -28.75 -12.23
CA MET A 685 35.08 -29.15 -12.66
C MET A 685 34.27 -29.76 -11.51
N ARG A 686 34.90 -30.63 -10.70
CA ARG A 686 34.29 -31.27 -9.52
C ARG A 686 33.86 -30.23 -8.47
N LEU A 687 34.75 -29.30 -8.11
CA LEU A 687 34.47 -28.20 -7.18
C LEU A 687 33.38 -27.25 -7.72
N GLY A 688 33.45 -26.91 -9.02
CA GLY A 688 32.45 -26.07 -9.68
C GLY A 688 31.05 -26.69 -9.68
N GLN A 689 30.93 -28.00 -9.90
CA GLN A 689 29.66 -28.73 -9.79
C GLN A 689 29.17 -28.85 -8.34
N GLN A 690 30.08 -29.07 -7.38
CA GLN A 690 29.72 -29.28 -5.97
C GLN A 690 29.32 -28.00 -5.23
N HIS A 691 29.94 -26.86 -5.57
CA HIS A 691 29.83 -25.61 -4.80
C HIS A 691 29.35 -24.39 -5.61
N GLY A 692 29.29 -24.47 -6.94
CA GLY A 692 28.96 -23.33 -7.81
C GLY A 692 27.61 -22.66 -7.51
N TRP A 693 26.63 -23.40 -6.99
CA TRP A 693 25.34 -22.83 -6.57
C TRP A 693 25.45 -21.95 -5.31
N GLU A 694 26.31 -22.29 -4.35
CA GLU A 694 26.58 -21.43 -3.19
C GLU A 694 27.31 -20.14 -3.62
N LEU A 695 28.21 -20.24 -4.61
CA LEU A 695 28.96 -19.10 -5.13
C LEU A 695 28.11 -18.19 -6.03
N ASP A 696 27.03 -18.69 -6.64
CA ASP A 696 26.17 -17.90 -7.54
C ASP A 696 25.51 -16.70 -6.83
N ALA A 697 25.18 -16.83 -5.53
CA ALA A 697 24.63 -15.74 -4.73
C ALA A 697 25.54 -14.49 -4.69
N LEU A 698 26.86 -14.68 -4.78
CA LEU A 698 27.87 -13.59 -4.80
C LEU A 698 27.92 -12.85 -6.15
N LYS A 699 27.40 -13.44 -7.22
CA LYS A 699 27.51 -12.92 -8.59
C LYS A 699 26.45 -11.88 -8.94
N PHE A 700 25.32 -11.85 -8.23
CA PHE A 700 24.19 -10.96 -8.56
C PHE A 700 24.52 -9.47 -8.38
N ILE A 701 24.77 -9.02 -7.14
CA ILE A 701 25.00 -7.60 -6.85
C ILE A 701 26.33 -7.13 -7.45
N SER A 702 27.38 -7.94 -7.34
CA SER A 702 28.72 -7.66 -7.90
C SER A 702 28.70 -7.62 -9.44
N GLY A 703 27.96 -8.54 -10.07
CA GLY A 703 27.76 -8.53 -11.52
C GLY A 703 26.95 -7.33 -12.00
N LEU A 704 25.88 -6.94 -11.28
CA LEU A 704 25.12 -5.73 -11.59
C LEU A 704 25.98 -4.46 -11.43
N GLU A 705 26.87 -4.44 -10.44
CA GLU A 705 27.80 -3.34 -10.21
C GLU A 705 28.82 -3.23 -11.35
N LEU A 706 29.37 -4.36 -11.81
CA LEU A 706 30.24 -4.40 -12.99
C LEU A 706 29.50 -3.95 -14.26
N ALA A 707 28.30 -4.48 -14.51
CA ALA A 707 27.50 -4.16 -15.68
C ALA A 707 27.13 -2.67 -15.73
N TYR A 708 26.73 -2.08 -14.60
CA TYR A 708 26.41 -0.65 -14.50
C TYR A 708 27.63 0.25 -14.73
N ARG A 709 28.82 -0.17 -14.28
CA ARG A 709 30.08 0.58 -14.49
C ARG A 709 30.60 0.47 -15.92
N ARG A 710 30.43 -0.69 -16.59
CA ARG A 710 30.90 -0.93 -17.96
C ARG A 710 29.95 -0.40 -19.03
N MET A 711 28.64 -0.47 -18.80
CA MET A 711 27.60 -0.15 -19.78
C MET A 711 26.65 0.98 -19.26
N PRO A 712 27.15 2.12 -18.75
CA PRO A 712 26.36 3.08 -17.96
C PRO A 712 25.18 3.71 -18.73
N ASP A 713 25.30 3.84 -20.05
CA ASP A 713 24.34 4.53 -20.91
C ASP A 713 23.13 3.66 -21.33
N LYS A 714 23.06 2.39 -20.91
CA LYS A 714 21.95 1.50 -21.26
C LYS A 714 20.67 1.94 -20.55
N LYS A 715 19.55 1.94 -21.30
CA LYS A 715 18.19 2.23 -20.80
C LYS A 715 17.71 1.13 -19.83
N TRP A 716 18.11 -0.11 -20.09
CA TRP A 716 17.71 -1.30 -19.34
C TRP A 716 18.91 -2.21 -19.08
N TYR A 717 18.84 -2.97 -18.00
CA TYR A 717 19.84 -3.96 -17.61
C TYR A 717 19.14 -5.27 -17.32
N MET A 718 19.72 -6.38 -17.77
CA MET A 718 19.11 -7.70 -17.61
C MET A 718 20.08 -8.71 -17.00
N ILE A 719 19.65 -9.43 -15.96
CA ILE A 719 20.38 -10.59 -15.41
C ILE A 719 19.86 -11.84 -16.12
N LEU A 720 20.78 -12.68 -16.59
CA LEU A 720 20.51 -13.97 -17.24
C LEU A 720 21.40 -15.06 -16.62
N ASP A 721 20.89 -16.29 -16.54
CA ASP A 721 21.70 -17.48 -16.28
C ASP A 721 22.11 -18.12 -17.61
N ASP A 722 23.15 -18.96 -17.61
CA ASP A 722 23.66 -19.64 -18.82
C ASP A 722 22.70 -20.65 -19.47
N ASP A 723 21.55 -20.94 -18.84
CA ASP A 723 20.46 -21.77 -19.35
C ASP A 723 19.15 -20.98 -19.62
N THR A 724 19.24 -19.64 -19.69
CA THR A 724 18.13 -18.72 -20.00
C THR A 724 18.12 -18.30 -21.48
N TYR A 725 16.98 -18.47 -22.18
CA TYR A 725 16.78 -17.94 -23.53
C TYR A 725 15.87 -16.71 -23.52
N LEU A 726 16.08 -15.78 -24.46
CA LEU A 726 15.27 -14.57 -24.63
C LEU A 726 14.64 -14.49 -26.01
N VAL A 727 13.34 -14.18 -26.07
CA VAL A 727 12.62 -13.90 -27.33
C VAL A 727 12.75 -12.42 -27.66
N ARG A 728 13.54 -12.11 -28.69
CA ARG A 728 13.88 -10.73 -29.06
C ARG A 728 12.66 -9.85 -29.33
N SER A 729 11.78 -10.27 -30.24
CA SER A 729 10.60 -9.49 -30.66
C SER A 729 9.68 -9.15 -29.48
N SER A 730 9.44 -10.11 -28.58
CA SER A 730 8.65 -9.91 -27.36
C SER A 730 9.34 -9.00 -26.35
N LEU A 731 10.67 -9.09 -26.19
CA LEU A 731 11.45 -8.24 -25.29
C LEU A 731 11.43 -6.79 -25.76
N GLU A 732 11.74 -6.55 -27.04
CA GLU A 732 11.75 -5.22 -27.64
C GLU A 732 10.33 -4.60 -27.61
N LEU A 733 9.29 -5.39 -27.89
CA LEU A 733 7.89 -4.95 -27.73
C LEU A 733 7.57 -4.54 -26.28
N LEU A 734 7.96 -5.34 -25.29
CA LEU A 734 7.67 -5.04 -23.88
C LEU A 734 8.40 -3.77 -23.44
N LEU A 735 9.71 -3.68 -23.68
CA LEU A 735 10.54 -2.59 -23.17
C LEU A 735 10.30 -1.26 -23.90
N SER A 736 9.97 -1.28 -25.20
CA SER A 736 9.63 -0.07 -25.99
C SER A 736 8.37 0.64 -25.49
N HIS A 737 7.49 -0.03 -24.74
CA HIS A 737 6.32 0.56 -24.11
C HIS A 737 6.55 1.04 -22.66
N LEU A 738 7.69 0.73 -22.06
CA LEU A 738 7.99 1.08 -20.67
C LEU A 738 8.88 2.34 -20.57
N ASP A 739 9.05 2.84 -19.35
CA ASP A 739 9.77 4.08 -19.10
C ASP A 739 11.05 3.83 -18.28
N PRO A 740 12.24 3.80 -18.90
CA PRO A 740 13.50 3.53 -18.20
C PRO A 740 13.91 4.63 -17.21
N SER A 741 13.28 5.82 -17.29
CA SER A 741 13.47 6.91 -16.32
C SER A 741 12.70 6.70 -15.01
N ARG A 742 11.86 5.66 -14.93
CA ARG A 742 11.18 5.21 -13.71
C ARG A 742 11.86 3.97 -13.18
N ALA A 743 12.10 3.92 -11.87
CA ALA A 743 12.62 2.72 -11.22
C ALA A 743 11.62 1.56 -11.36
N LEU A 744 11.99 0.60 -12.21
CA LEU A 744 11.25 -0.62 -12.52
C LEU A 744 12.15 -1.84 -12.26
N TYR A 745 11.52 -2.90 -11.77
CA TYR A 745 12.11 -4.22 -11.49
C TYR A 745 11.10 -5.28 -11.96
N LEU A 746 11.47 -6.05 -12.99
CA LEU A 746 10.58 -6.98 -13.70
C LEU A 746 11.20 -8.38 -13.73
N GLY A 747 10.37 -9.39 -13.94
CA GLY A 747 10.75 -10.79 -14.14
C GLY A 747 9.64 -11.74 -13.67
N ASN A 748 9.87 -13.04 -13.74
CA ASN A 748 8.93 -14.05 -13.24
C ASN A 748 8.89 -14.01 -11.71
N VAL A 749 7.75 -13.69 -11.09
CA VAL A 749 7.68 -13.46 -9.65
C VAL A 749 7.47 -14.76 -8.88
N VAL A 750 8.43 -15.08 -8.02
CA VAL A 750 8.43 -16.22 -7.10
C VAL A 750 8.54 -15.74 -5.65
N GLY A 751 8.62 -16.69 -4.71
CA GLY A 751 8.67 -16.42 -3.28
C GLY A 751 7.30 -16.36 -2.61
N ASP A 752 7.32 -16.50 -1.29
CA ASP A 752 6.13 -16.53 -0.44
C ASP A 752 5.69 -15.11 -0.02
N TYR A 753 4.79 -15.03 0.96
CA TYR A 753 4.31 -13.75 1.48
C TYR A 753 5.38 -12.93 2.22
N LYS A 754 6.51 -13.52 2.65
CA LYS A 754 7.59 -12.82 3.39
C LYS A 754 8.57 -12.10 2.45
N GLY A 755 8.63 -12.49 1.18
CA GLY A 755 9.50 -11.85 0.20
C GLY A 755 9.20 -12.33 -1.22
N ARG A 756 8.60 -11.46 -2.03
CA ARG A 756 8.42 -11.64 -3.47
C ARG A 756 9.63 -11.12 -4.22
N PHE A 757 10.14 -11.90 -5.16
CA PHE A 757 11.30 -11.56 -5.97
C PHE A 757 11.16 -12.10 -7.39
N ALA A 758 11.84 -11.47 -8.35
CA ALA A 758 11.96 -12.02 -9.69
C ALA A 758 12.97 -13.17 -9.67
N HIS A 759 12.56 -14.35 -10.13
CA HIS A 759 13.39 -15.55 -10.24
C HIS A 759 14.58 -15.32 -11.17
N GLY A 760 15.80 -15.53 -10.68
CA GLY A 760 17.05 -15.21 -11.38
C GLY A 760 17.14 -15.82 -12.78
N GLY A 761 16.91 -17.12 -12.87
CA GLY A 761 16.96 -17.87 -14.12
C GLY A 761 15.87 -17.54 -15.13
N SER A 762 14.77 -16.90 -14.71
CA SER A 762 13.68 -16.48 -15.62
C SER A 762 13.96 -15.17 -16.36
N ALA A 763 15.20 -14.66 -16.29
CA ALA A 763 15.58 -13.29 -16.59
C ALA A 763 14.98 -12.26 -15.62
N VAL A 764 15.83 -11.33 -15.19
CA VAL A 764 15.47 -10.17 -14.36
C VAL A 764 15.74 -8.90 -15.14
N VAL A 765 14.77 -7.98 -15.21
CA VAL A 765 14.95 -6.67 -15.88
C VAL A 765 14.95 -5.54 -14.87
N LEU A 766 15.93 -4.64 -14.98
CA LEU A 766 16.08 -3.44 -14.15
C LEU A 766 16.22 -2.22 -15.07
N SER A 767 15.43 -1.17 -14.83
CA SER A 767 15.60 0.11 -15.53
C SER A 767 16.90 0.82 -15.12
N ALA A 768 17.44 1.69 -15.97
CA ALA A 768 18.56 2.58 -15.63
C ALA A 768 18.34 3.36 -14.32
N GLU A 769 17.14 3.90 -14.09
CA GLU A 769 16.77 4.59 -12.85
C GLU A 769 16.82 3.67 -11.61
N THR A 770 16.61 2.36 -11.76
CA THR A 770 16.74 1.40 -10.66
C THR A 770 18.21 1.23 -10.26
N LEU A 771 19.10 1.00 -11.22
CA LEU A 771 20.54 0.85 -10.91
C LEU A 771 21.15 2.16 -10.39
N ARG A 772 20.75 3.30 -10.97
CA ARG A 772 21.15 4.63 -10.48
C ARG A 772 20.77 4.88 -9.02
N ARG A 773 19.61 4.37 -8.56
CA ARG A 773 19.19 4.44 -7.15
C ARG A 773 19.93 3.47 -6.25
N LEU A 774 20.20 2.26 -6.73
CA LEU A 774 20.94 1.23 -6.01
C LEU A 774 22.39 1.67 -5.78
N PHE A 775 23.13 1.94 -6.85
CA PHE A 775 24.54 2.30 -6.79
C PHE A 775 24.79 3.74 -6.31
N GLY A 776 23.76 4.59 -6.28
CA GLY A 776 23.76 5.85 -5.54
C GLY A 776 23.72 5.71 -4.01
N ARG A 777 23.66 4.48 -3.46
CA ARG A 777 23.63 4.18 -2.03
C ARG A 777 24.71 3.17 -1.65
N ALA A 778 25.95 3.64 -1.55
CA ALA A 778 27.11 2.83 -1.17
C ALA A 778 26.89 2.03 0.13
N ASP A 779 26.21 2.59 1.12
CA ASP A 779 25.85 1.92 2.37
C ASP A 779 24.94 0.69 2.17
N VAL A 780 24.02 0.75 1.20
CA VAL A 780 23.15 -0.37 0.84
C VAL A 780 23.92 -1.43 0.05
N VAL A 781 24.79 -1.01 -0.87
CA VAL A 781 25.61 -1.90 -1.72
C VAL A 781 26.66 -2.65 -0.90
N SER A 782 27.44 -1.97 -0.04
CA SER A 782 28.39 -2.59 0.87
C SER A 782 27.71 -3.60 1.80
N ARG A 783 26.51 -3.29 2.28
CA ARG A 783 25.74 -4.23 3.11
C ARG A 783 25.24 -5.44 2.33
N ALA A 784 24.84 -5.26 1.07
CA ALA A 784 24.45 -6.37 0.20
C ALA A 784 25.63 -7.30 -0.13
N HIS A 785 26.85 -6.73 -0.29
CA HIS A 785 28.10 -7.50 -0.43
C HIS A 785 28.47 -8.32 0.82
N ALA A 786 28.06 -7.89 2.01
CA ALA A 786 28.23 -8.70 3.22
C ALA A 786 27.13 -9.78 3.34
N GLU A 787 25.87 -9.41 3.10
CA GLU A 787 24.73 -10.33 3.20
C GLU A 787 24.72 -11.42 2.12
N SER A 788 25.41 -11.22 1.00
CA SER A 788 25.59 -12.23 -0.05
C SER A 788 26.42 -13.44 0.37
N LEU A 789 27.17 -13.36 1.47
CA LEU A 789 27.95 -14.48 2.02
C LEU A 789 27.05 -15.52 2.71
N ASP A 790 25.95 -15.09 3.32
CA ASP A 790 25.02 -15.95 4.07
C ASP A 790 23.70 -16.22 3.32
N GLU A 791 23.29 -15.34 2.41
CA GLU A 791 22.06 -15.54 1.62
C GLU A 791 22.18 -16.78 0.72
N THR A 792 21.08 -17.52 0.61
CA THR A 792 20.97 -18.77 -0.15
C THR A 792 20.50 -18.51 -1.58
N TRP A 793 19.70 -17.45 -1.78
CA TRP A 793 19.11 -17.11 -3.08
C TRP A 793 19.54 -15.69 -3.51
N GLY A 794 20.47 -15.59 -4.46
CA GLY A 794 21.01 -14.30 -4.89
C GLY A 794 20.00 -13.39 -5.62
N ASP A 795 18.96 -13.96 -6.21
CA ASP A 795 17.83 -13.24 -6.80
C ASP A 795 16.89 -12.63 -5.73
N ARG A 796 16.68 -13.34 -4.62
CA ARG A 796 16.10 -12.78 -3.39
C ARG A 796 16.96 -11.66 -2.81
N LEU A 797 18.29 -11.78 -2.83
CA LEU A 797 19.20 -10.70 -2.40
C LEU A 797 19.00 -9.43 -3.24
N VAL A 798 18.83 -9.55 -4.56
CA VAL A 798 18.49 -8.42 -5.44
C VAL A 798 17.22 -7.74 -4.95
N ALA A 799 16.14 -8.50 -4.70
CA ALA A 799 14.88 -7.93 -4.21
C ALA A 799 15.01 -7.25 -2.84
N THR A 800 15.61 -7.92 -1.84
CA THR A 800 15.76 -7.34 -0.48
C THR A 800 16.65 -6.10 -0.48
N THR A 801 17.66 -6.05 -1.34
CA THR A 801 18.51 -4.87 -1.55
C THR A 801 17.74 -3.75 -2.23
N LEU A 802 16.96 -4.04 -3.29
CA LEU A 802 16.12 -3.06 -3.98
C LEU A 802 15.01 -2.48 -3.10
N HIS A 803 14.45 -3.27 -2.17
CA HIS A 803 13.48 -2.79 -1.18
C HIS A 803 14.06 -1.66 -0.31
N ARG A 804 15.35 -1.69 0.03
CA ARG A 804 16.03 -0.64 0.82
C ARG A 804 16.17 0.69 0.08
N VAL A 805 16.13 0.67 -1.25
CA VAL A 805 16.06 1.88 -2.10
C VAL A 805 14.63 2.17 -2.61
N GLY A 806 13.64 1.45 -2.08
CA GLY A 806 12.21 1.67 -2.34
C GLY A 806 11.76 1.24 -3.74
N VAL A 807 12.40 0.21 -4.30
CA VAL A 807 12.03 -0.42 -5.59
C VAL A 807 11.55 -1.84 -5.31
N TYR A 808 10.39 -2.20 -5.87
CA TYR A 808 9.71 -3.48 -5.64
C TYR A 808 9.41 -4.14 -7.00
N VAL A 809 9.26 -5.47 -7.02
CA VAL A 809 8.98 -6.19 -8.26
C VAL A 809 7.57 -5.90 -8.80
N GLU A 810 7.47 -5.61 -10.09
CA GLU A 810 6.21 -5.25 -10.75
C GLU A 810 5.46 -6.51 -11.22
N GLU A 811 4.76 -7.18 -10.29
CA GLU A 811 4.06 -8.47 -10.53
C GLU A 811 3.16 -8.49 -11.79
N ARG A 812 2.64 -7.34 -12.23
CA ARG A 812 1.76 -7.21 -13.41
C ARG A 812 2.41 -7.58 -14.76
N TYR A 813 3.73 -7.72 -14.80
CA TYR A 813 4.48 -8.15 -16.00
C TYR A 813 5.02 -9.57 -15.89
N ALA A 814 4.82 -10.25 -14.75
CA ALA A 814 5.43 -11.55 -14.48
C ALA A 814 5.03 -12.65 -15.48
N HIS A 815 3.82 -12.57 -16.04
CA HIS A 815 3.29 -13.55 -16.99
C HIS A 815 3.98 -13.54 -18.37
N HIS A 816 4.86 -12.57 -18.64
CA HIS A 816 5.74 -12.56 -19.81
C HIS A 816 7.00 -13.43 -19.64
N PHE A 817 7.39 -13.79 -18.42
CA PHE A 817 8.65 -14.47 -18.13
C PHE A 817 8.38 -15.92 -17.71
N SER A 818 9.08 -16.90 -18.29
CA SER A 818 8.94 -18.31 -17.93
C SER A 818 10.06 -18.78 -17.00
N GLY A 819 9.71 -19.60 -16.00
CA GLY A 819 10.66 -20.40 -15.21
C GLY A 819 10.82 -21.82 -15.72
N GLU A 820 10.11 -22.17 -16.80
CA GLU A 820 9.99 -23.49 -17.39
C GLU A 820 10.56 -23.46 -18.82
N THR A 821 10.98 -24.61 -19.35
CA THR A 821 11.33 -24.80 -20.76
C THR A 821 10.07 -24.67 -21.64
N PRO A 822 10.18 -24.48 -22.97
CA PRO A 822 9.00 -24.45 -23.86
C PRO A 822 8.12 -25.69 -23.78
N SER A 823 8.70 -26.87 -23.51
CA SER A 823 7.99 -28.15 -23.33
C SER A 823 7.16 -28.20 -22.03
N ALA A 824 7.77 -27.77 -20.91
CA ALA A 824 7.17 -27.80 -19.58
C ALA A 824 6.30 -26.57 -19.26
N ALA A 825 6.36 -25.53 -20.10
CA ALA A 825 5.67 -24.25 -19.95
C ALA A 825 4.14 -24.40 -19.77
N ARG A 826 3.62 -24.02 -18.59
CA ARG A 826 2.18 -24.14 -18.27
C ARG A 826 1.32 -23.08 -18.94
N ILE A 827 0.81 -23.34 -20.13
CA ILE A 827 -0.02 -22.39 -20.89
C ILE A 827 -1.40 -22.29 -20.25
N ARG A 828 -1.79 -21.08 -19.82
CA ARG A 828 -3.09 -20.79 -19.18
C ARG A 828 -3.92 -19.85 -20.05
N GLY A 829 -5.24 -19.99 -19.99
CA GLY A 829 -6.16 -19.15 -20.75
C GLY A 829 -6.02 -17.64 -20.50
N ASP A 830 -5.55 -17.24 -19.31
CA ASP A 830 -5.35 -15.83 -18.95
C ASP A 830 -4.03 -15.21 -19.45
N ARG A 831 -3.12 -16.03 -20.00
CA ARG A 831 -1.86 -15.60 -20.65
C ARG A 831 -1.69 -16.07 -22.09
N LEU A 832 -2.69 -16.75 -22.68
CA LEU A 832 -2.56 -17.43 -23.97
C LEU A 832 -2.09 -16.51 -25.12
N CYS A 833 -2.56 -15.26 -25.16
CA CYS A 833 -2.17 -14.25 -26.15
C CYS A 833 -1.12 -13.25 -25.64
N SER A 834 -0.50 -13.50 -24.48
CA SER A 834 0.55 -12.65 -23.93
C SER A 834 1.89 -12.95 -24.61
N PRO A 835 2.71 -11.95 -24.99
CA PRO A 835 4.07 -12.19 -25.45
C PRO A 835 4.93 -12.85 -24.37
N ILE A 836 5.82 -13.76 -24.77
CA ILE A 836 6.81 -14.42 -23.91
C ILE A 836 8.16 -13.79 -24.15
N VAL A 837 8.80 -13.31 -23.09
CA VAL A 837 10.13 -12.68 -23.11
C VAL A 837 11.24 -13.69 -22.86
N SER A 838 11.03 -14.69 -22.01
CA SER A 838 12.10 -15.60 -21.56
C SER A 838 11.66 -17.04 -21.32
N PHE A 839 12.63 -17.96 -21.43
CA PHE A 839 12.56 -19.35 -20.97
C PHE A 839 13.78 -19.69 -20.12
N HIS A 840 13.64 -20.67 -19.23
CA HIS A 840 14.70 -21.13 -18.33
C HIS A 840 14.82 -22.66 -18.34
N GLY A 841 15.91 -23.20 -17.79
CA GLY A 841 16.10 -24.65 -17.63
C GLY A 841 16.62 -25.34 -18.88
N LEU A 842 17.17 -24.62 -19.86
CA LEU A 842 17.76 -25.16 -21.09
C LEU A 842 19.15 -25.76 -20.84
N ARG A 843 19.22 -26.70 -19.89
CA ARG A 843 20.44 -27.26 -19.31
C ARG A 843 21.04 -28.43 -20.10
N ARG A 844 20.24 -29.07 -20.96
CA ARG A 844 20.66 -30.18 -21.82
C ARG A 844 21.49 -29.64 -23.00
N PRO A 845 22.61 -30.28 -23.38
CA PRO A 845 23.37 -29.87 -24.57
C PRO A 845 22.49 -29.79 -25.82
N GLY A 846 22.61 -28.71 -26.60
CA GLY A 846 21.80 -28.50 -27.80
C GLY A 846 20.37 -27.98 -27.56
N ALA A 847 19.91 -27.88 -26.30
CA ALA A 847 18.58 -27.36 -25.99
C ALA A 847 18.46 -25.86 -26.26
N MET A 848 19.50 -25.08 -25.95
CA MET A 848 19.56 -23.64 -26.19
C MET A 848 19.57 -23.35 -27.69
N ALA A 849 20.36 -24.10 -28.47
CA ALA A 849 20.40 -24.02 -29.93
C ALA A 849 19.10 -24.52 -30.58
N SER A 850 18.40 -25.50 -30.00
CA SER A 850 17.08 -25.94 -30.48
C SER A 850 16.02 -24.86 -30.33
N VAL A 851 15.93 -24.24 -29.15
CA VAL A 851 15.03 -23.10 -28.91
C VAL A 851 15.44 -21.89 -29.76
N GLY A 852 16.74 -21.64 -29.93
CA GLY A 852 17.28 -20.61 -30.81
C GLY A 852 16.86 -20.78 -32.28
N ARG A 853 16.92 -22.01 -32.83
CA ARG A 853 16.42 -22.28 -34.19
C ARG A 853 14.91 -22.09 -34.32
N GLY A 854 14.13 -22.41 -33.28
CA GLY A 854 12.67 -22.25 -33.30
C GLY A 854 12.18 -20.80 -33.12
N LEU A 855 12.96 -19.93 -32.47
CA LEU A 855 12.52 -18.59 -32.05
C LEU A 855 13.42 -17.43 -32.52
N GLY A 856 14.63 -17.68 -32.99
CA GLY A 856 15.62 -16.65 -33.32
C GLY A 856 15.22 -15.75 -34.48
N ASP A 857 14.56 -16.33 -35.49
CA ASP A 857 14.06 -15.62 -36.69
C ASP A 857 12.65 -15.04 -36.53
N ALA A 858 12.05 -15.12 -35.32
CA ALA A 858 10.71 -14.61 -35.06
C ALA A 858 10.68 -13.07 -35.10
N LYS A 859 10.36 -12.52 -36.28
CA LYS A 859 10.15 -11.07 -36.49
C LYS A 859 8.98 -10.53 -35.67
N GLU A 860 7.93 -11.33 -35.52
CA GLU A 860 6.75 -11.00 -34.73
C GLU A 860 6.89 -11.46 -33.27
N PRO A 861 6.20 -10.81 -32.31
CA PRO A 861 6.15 -11.22 -30.91
C PRO A 861 5.61 -12.65 -30.74
N VAL A 862 6.31 -13.49 -29.98
CA VAL A 862 5.90 -14.88 -29.75
C VAL A 862 5.01 -14.95 -28.51
N VAL A 863 3.77 -15.42 -28.67
CA VAL A 863 2.80 -15.57 -27.56
C VAL A 863 2.70 -17.02 -27.09
N TRP A 864 2.14 -17.24 -25.89
CA TRP A 864 2.00 -18.59 -25.29
C TRP A 864 1.25 -19.60 -26.17
N ALA A 865 0.30 -19.17 -27.01
CA ALA A 865 -0.35 -20.04 -27.99
C ALA A 865 0.62 -20.64 -29.04
N HIS A 866 1.63 -19.87 -29.47
CA HIS A 866 2.52 -20.27 -30.56
C HIS A 866 3.44 -21.44 -30.17
N LEU A 867 3.63 -21.71 -28.87
CA LEU A 867 4.54 -22.78 -28.43
C LEU A 867 4.13 -24.15 -28.96
N TRP A 868 2.83 -24.44 -29.05
CA TRP A 868 2.36 -25.71 -29.61
C TRP A 868 2.69 -25.84 -31.10
N SER A 869 2.51 -24.79 -31.89
CA SER A 869 2.88 -24.79 -33.31
C SER A 869 4.40 -24.80 -33.56
N LEU A 870 5.22 -24.44 -32.56
CA LEU A 870 6.67 -24.32 -32.69
C LEU A 870 7.44 -25.50 -32.07
N PHE A 871 6.89 -26.15 -31.05
CA PHE A 871 7.57 -27.17 -30.24
C PHE A 871 6.78 -28.46 -30.00
N ALA A 872 5.49 -28.55 -30.36
CA ALA A 872 4.75 -29.81 -30.31
C ALA A 872 4.79 -30.50 -31.69
N GLN A 873 4.65 -31.84 -31.69
CA GLN A 873 4.67 -32.65 -32.93
C GLN A 873 3.48 -32.34 -33.85
N HIS A 874 2.38 -31.82 -33.30
CA HIS A 874 1.18 -31.44 -34.03
C HIS A 874 0.59 -30.11 -33.53
N PRO A 875 -0.26 -29.42 -34.31
CA PRO A 875 -1.01 -28.27 -33.83
C PRO A 875 -1.89 -28.60 -32.62
N MET A 876 -2.08 -27.64 -31.71
CA MET A 876 -2.86 -27.83 -30.46
C MET A 876 -4.28 -28.38 -30.67
N GLU A 877 -4.90 -28.07 -31.82
CA GLU A 877 -6.20 -28.60 -32.25
C GLU A 877 -6.22 -30.13 -32.36
N ARG A 878 -5.12 -30.75 -32.81
CA ARG A 878 -5.03 -32.22 -33.00
C ARG A 878 -5.20 -32.96 -31.69
N TYR A 879 -4.68 -32.42 -30.59
CA TYR A 879 -4.79 -32.99 -29.25
C TYR A 879 -6.19 -32.82 -28.62
N GLY A 880 -7.08 -32.08 -29.27
CA GLY A 880 -8.49 -31.96 -28.89
C GLY A 880 -9.44 -32.95 -29.56
N ARG A 881 -8.94 -33.90 -30.37
CA ARG A 881 -9.76 -34.84 -31.14
C ARG A 881 -9.27 -36.28 -31.02
N PRO A 882 -10.18 -37.27 -31.04
CA PRO A 882 -9.81 -38.68 -31.10
C PRO A 882 -9.24 -39.05 -32.49
N PRO A 883 -8.40 -40.09 -32.60
CA PRO A 883 -7.79 -40.83 -31.49
C PRO A 883 -6.80 -39.94 -30.74
N TYR A 884 -6.84 -39.97 -29.41
CA TYR A 884 -5.95 -39.18 -28.56
C TYR A 884 -4.53 -39.76 -28.58
N LEU A 885 -3.54 -38.95 -28.24
CA LEU A 885 -2.13 -39.32 -28.34
C LEU A 885 -1.55 -39.62 -26.96
N GLY A 886 -0.50 -40.45 -26.91
CA GLY A 886 0.27 -40.68 -25.70
C GLY A 886 1.03 -39.40 -25.29
N GLY A 887 1.02 -39.07 -24.01
CA GLY A 887 1.66 -37.85 -23.50
C GLY A 887 1.17 -37.44 -22.11
N ASP A 888 1.73 -36.35 -21.58
CA ASP A 888 1.23 -35.68 -20.38
C ASP A 888 1.13 -34.18 -20.61
N HIS A 889 -0.05 -33.72 -21.02
CA HIS A 889 -0.35 -32.30 -21.21
C HIS A 889 -0.85 -31.60 -19.94
N VAL A 890 -0.92 -32.33 -18.81
CA VAL A 890 -1.18 -31.77 -17.48
C VAL A 890 0.13 -31.39 -16.78
N GLY A 891 1.17 -32.20 -16.97
CA GLY A 891 2.51 -31.97 -16.45
C GLY A 891 2.70 -32.31 -14.97
N GLY A 892 3.97 -32.31 -14.53
CA GLY A 892 4.38 -32.83 -13.23
C GLY A 892 4.50 -31.81 -12.07
N GLY A 893 4.38 -32.34 -10.86
CA GLY A 893 5.21 -31.97 -9.70
C GLY A 893 4.90 -30.69 -8.90
N GLY A 894 4.46 -29.60 -9.53
CA GLY A 894 4.54 -28.27 -8.88
C GLY A 894 3.31 -27.76 -8.11
N ASP A 895 2.09 -28.05 -8.56
CA ASP A 895 0.86 -27.50 -7.95
C ASP A 895 -0.27 -28.55 -7.96
N ARG A 896 -0.13 -29.55 -7.07
CA ARG A 896 -1.08 -30.65 -6.90
C ARG A 896 -2.44 -30.18 -6.36
N GLN A 897 -2.58 -28.92 -5.95
CA GLN A 897 -3.76 -28.36 -5.31
C GLN A 897 -4.69 -27.65 -6.31
N ALA A 898 -4.14 -27.12 -7.41
CA ALA A 898 -4.92 -26.63 -8.55
C ALA A 898 -5.24 -27.72 -9.60
N MET A 899 -4.49 -28.81 -9.59
CA MET A 899 -4.71 -30.01 -10.39
C MET A 899 -5.85 -30.86 -9.80
N LYS A 900 -6.73 -31.40 -10.65
CA LYS A 900 -7.82 -32.29 -10.25
C LYS A 900 -7.49 -33.72 -10.60
N THR A 901 -7.60 -34.63 -9.64
CA THR A 901 -7.44 -36.07 -9.85
C THR A 901 -8.78 -36.77 -9.61
N TRP A 902 -9.07 -37.76 -10.45
CA TRP A 902 -10.23 -38.63 -10.38
C TRP A 902 -9.78 -40.08 -10.49
N SER A 903 -10.06 -40.88 -9.46
CA SER A 903 -9.89 -42.33 -9.50
C SER A 903 -11.06 -43.03 -10.20
N ALA A 904 -10.83 -44.28 -10.64
CA ALA A 904 -11.84 -45.15 -11.23
C ALA A 904 -12.63 -44.49 -12.39
N VAL A 905 -11.89 -43.86 -13.31
CA VAL A 905 -12.43 -43.47 -14.63
C VAL A 905 -12.27 -44.66 -15.57
N GLY A 906 -13.33 -45.02 -16.29
CA GLY A 906 -13.34 -46.25 -17.09
C GLY A 906 -12.44 -46.21 -18.33
N ASP A 907 -12.33 -45.03 -18.95
CA ASP A 907 -11.64 -44.80 -20.22
C ASP A 907 -11.18 -43.33 -20.36
N GLU A 908 -10.39 -43.06 -21.39
CA GLU A 908 -9.93 -41.72 -21.76
C GLU A 908 -11.09 -40.77 -22.13
N GLU A 909 -12.19 -41.32 -22.65
CA GLU A 909 -13.38 -40.55 -23.03
C GLU A 909 -14.15 -40.06 -21.79
N GLY A 910 -14.30 -40.90 -20.77
CA GLY A 910 -14.80 -40.50 -19.45
C GLY A 910 -13.89 -39.48 -18.75
N CYS A 911 -12.58 -39.49 -19.05
CA CYS A 911 -11.64 -38.50 -18.56
C CYS A 911 -11.85 -37.13 -19.24
N ARG A 912 -11.92 -37.12 -20.58
CA ARG A 912 -12.29 -35.94 -21.38
C ARG A 912 -13.58 -35.29 -20.90
N GLN A 913 -14.65 -36.07 -20.76
CA GLN A 913 -15.97 -35.57 -20.35
C GLN A 913 -15.98 -34.98 -18.92
N ARG A 914 -15.08 -35.40 -18.03
CA ARG A 914 -14.90 -34.77 -16.71
C ARG A 914 -14.20 -33.42 -16.84
N CYS A 915 -13.18 -33.31 -17.70
CA CYS A 915 -12.49 -32.05 -17.98
C CYS A 915 -13.42 -31.04 -18.68
N GLU A 916 -14.17 -31.45 -19.70
CA GLU A 916 -15.09 -30.59 -20.45
C GLU A 916 -16.23 -30.04 -19.59
N ARG A 917 -16.78 -30.84 -18.65
CA ARG A 917 -17.79 -30.38 -17.67
C ARG A 917 -17.29 -29.27 -16.74
N ILE A 918 -15.98 -29.07 -16.62
CA ILE A 918 -15.38 -27.96 -15.87
C ILE A 918 -15.16 -26.71 -16.75
N GLY A 919 -15.18 -26.87 -18.07
CA GLY A 919 -14.91 -25.81 -19.03
C GLY A 919 -13.54 -25.16 -18.81
N ALA A 920 -13.50 -23.83 -18.75
CA ALA A 920 -12.26 -23.05 -18.61
C ALA A 920 -11.43 -23.35 -17.34
N GLY A 921 -11.96 -24.09 -16.36
CA GLY A 921 -11.19 -24.58 -15.21
C GLY A 921 -10.43 -25.90 -15.46
N CYS A 922 -10.49 -26.47 -16.67
CA CYS A 922 -9.72 -27.64 -17.09
C CYS A 922 -9.38 -27.51 -18.58
N LEU A 923 -8.11 -27.18 -18.90
CA LEU A 923 -7.64 -26.95 -20.27
C LEU A 923 -6.93 -28.18 -20.86
N ALA A 924 -6.33 -29.02 -20.02
CA ALA A 924 -5.72 -30.30 -20.42
C ALA A 924 -6.08 -31.41 -19.43
N TRP A 925 -6.08 -32.64 -19.92
CA TRP A 925 -6.32 -33.86 -19.16
C TRP A 925 -5.39 -35.01 -19.58
N THR A 926 -5.17 -35.94 -18.67
CA THR A 926 -4.33 -37.15 -18.86
C THR A 926 -4.98 -38.32 -18.14
N PHE A 927 -5.19 -39.42 -18.84
CA PHE A 927 -5.75 -40.67 -18.33
C PHE A 927 -4.67 -41.75 -18.29
N GLU A 928 -4.51 -42.40 -17.15
CA GLU A 928 -3.59 -43.53 -16.94
C GLU A 928 -4.37 -44.86 -17.01
N PRO A 929 -4.25 -45.64 -18.10
CA PRO A 929 -5.04 -46.86 -18.29
C PRO A 929 -4.78 -47.93 -17.24
N ARG A 930 -3.57 -47.99 -16.65
CA ARG A 930 -3.21 -49.04 -15.67
C ARG A 930 -3.86 -48.82 -14.30
N SER A 931 -4.10 -47.57 -13.90
CA SER A 931 -4.68 -47.23 -12.59
C SER A 931 -6.13 -46.75 -12.68
N GLY A 932 -6.62 -46.43 -13.89
CA GLY A 932 -7.89 -45.73 -14.07
C GLY A 932 -7.89 -44.31 -13.49
N GLU A 933 -6.70 -43.72 -13.29
CA GLU A 933 -6.53 -42.36 -12.79
C GLU A 933 -6.63 -41.36 -13.94
N CYS A 934 -7.62 -40.48 -13.86
CA CYS A 934 -7.75 -39.32 -14.74
C CYS A 934 -7.28 -38.07 -13.99
N ARG A 935 -6.48 -37.24 -14.64
CA ARG A 935 -5.94 -35.99 -14.10
C ARG A 935 -6.33 -34.86 -15.04
N GLY A 936 -6.64 -33.68 -14.50
CA GLY A 936 -6.98 -32.49 -15.28
C GLY A 936 -6.44 -31.22 -14.63
N SER A 937 -6.11 -30.20 -15.43
CA SER A 937 -5.53 -28.96 -14.91
C SER A 937 -6.04 -27.70 -15.62
N PRO A 938 -6.02 -26.52 -14.97
CA PRO A 938 -6.42 -25.25 -15.57
C PRO A 938 -5.33 -24.64 -16.48
N TRP A 939 -4.37 -25.45 -16.92
CA TRP A 939 -3.32 -25.13 -17.89
C TRP A 939 -3.16 -26.28 -18.89
N ALA A 940 -2.28 -26.10 -19.87
CA ALA A 940 -1.82 -27.12 -20.79
C ALA A 940 -0.30 -27.03 -20.94
N THR A 941 0.40 -28.15 -20.86
CA THR A 941 1.83 -28.28 -21.20
C THR A 941 1.98 -29.05 -22.49
N ILE A 942 3.05 -28.81 -23.25
CA ILE A 942 3.36 -29.65 -24.42
C ILE A 942 3.77 -31.05 -23.93
N GLY A 943 4.54 -31.10 -22.84
CA GLY A 943 5.13 -32.32 -22.28
C GLY A 943 6.60 -32.43 -22.70
N ASP A 944 7.43 -33.04 -21.84
CA ASP A 944 8.85 -33.22 -22.14
C ASP A 944 9.10 -34.43 -23.06
N GLU A 945 9.81 -34.18 -24.16
CA GLU A 945 10.28 -35.24 -25.05
C GLU A 945 11.19 -36.22 -24.32
N GLY A 946 10.87 -37.51 -24.44
CA GLY A 946 11.63 -38.62 -23.84
C GLY A 946 11.09 -39.12 -22.50
N VAL A 947 10.04 -38.52 -21.93
CA VAL A 947 9.29 -39.14 -20.84
C VAL A 947 8.29 -40.13 -21.44
N GLU A 948 8.45 -41.43 -21.15
CA GLU A 948 7.43 -42.43 -21.47
C GLU A 948 6.15 -42.14 -20.67
N ALA A 949 5.24 -41.37 -21.26
CA ALA A 949 3.91 -41.19 -20.72
C ALA A 949 3.15 -42.52 -20.82
N THR A 950 2.93 -43.16 -19.69
CA THR A 950 2.16 -44.41 -19.58
C THR A 950 0.67 -44.26 -19.90
N GLY A 951 0.21 -43.01 -20.11
CA GLY A 951 -1.18 -42.65 -20.33
C GLY A 951 -1.46 -41.84 -21.60
N VAL A 952 -2.76 -41.69 -21.85
CA VAL A 952 -3.36 -40.96 -22.98
C VAL A 952 -3.71 -39.55 -22.54
N SER A 953 -3.42 -38.53 -23.33
CA SER A 953 -3.67 -37.13 -22.95
C SER A 953 -4.34 -36.32 -24.06
N GLY A 954 -5.07 -35.28 -23.65
CA GLY A 954 -5.79 -34.42 -24.57
C GLY A 954 -6.00 -33.00 -24.03
N ILE A 955 -6.33 -32.10 -24.96
CA ILE A 955 -6.64 -30.70 -24.72
C ILE A 955 -8.15 -30.49 -24.79
N ASN A 956 -8.71 -29.72 -23.85
CA ASN A 956 -10.10 -29.28 -23.90
C ASN A 956 -10.25 -28.18 -24.97
N TRP A 957 -10.25 -28.60 -26.24
CA TRP A 957 -10.24 -27.67 -27.38
C TRP A 957 -11.48 -26.78 -27.42
N GLY A 958 -12.65 -27.26 -27.00
CA GLY A 958 -13.85 -26.42 -26.87
C GLY A 958 -13.68 -25.23 -25.92
N SER A 959 -12.79 -25.35 -24.92
CA SER A 959 -12.42 -24.23 -24.02
C SER A 959 -11.23 -23.40 -24.54
N VAL A 960 -10.30 -24.02 -25.27
CA VAL A 960 -9.07 -23.37 -25.77
C VAL A 960 -9.28 -22.63 -27.09
N GLU A 961 -10.05 -23.16 -28.03
CA GLU A 961 -10.29 -22.57 -29.35
C GLU A 961 -10.81 -21.12 -29.30
N PRO A 962 -11.81 -20.77 -28.44
CA PRO A 962 -12.28 -19.39 -28.33
C PRO A 962 -11.27 -18.46 -27.66
N LEU A 963 -10.26 -18.99 -26.95
CA LEU A 963 -9.13 -18.21 -26.44
C LEU A 963 -8.08 -18.02 -27.53
N ALA A 964 -7.69 -19.09 -28.24
CA ALA A 964 -6.66 -19.06 -29.27
C ALA A 964 -7.04 -18.15 -30.45
N ARG A 965 -8.31 -18.19 -30.91
CA ARG A 965 -8.80 -17.30 -31.98
C ARG A 965 -8.70 -15.81 -31.65
N ARG A 966 -8.65 -15.42 -30.37
CA ARG A 966 -8.44 -14.02 -29.95
C ARG A 966 -6.98 -13.55 -30.06
N CYS A 967 -6.03 -14.45 -30.33
CA CYS A 967 -4.63 -14.08 -30.51
C CYS A 967 -4.28 -13.72 -31.96
N LEU A 968 -5.15 -14.02 -32.94
CA LEU A 968 -4.89 -13.95 -34.39
C LEU A 968 -5.49 -12.71 -35.11
N LEU A 969 -5.78 -11.65 -34.36
CA LEU A 969 -6.27 -10.34 -34.84
C LEU A 969 -5.54 -9.24 -34.09
#